data_AF-A0A1V6HTT3-F1
#
_entry.id   AF-A0A1V6HTT3-F1
#
_cell.length_a   1.000
_cell.length_b   1.000
_cell.length_c   1.000
_cell.angle_alpha   90.00
_cell.angle_beta   90.00
_cell.angle_gamma   90.00
#
_symmetry.space_group_name_H-M   'P 1'
#
loop_
_entity.id
_entity.type
_entity.pdbx_description
1 polymer ?
#
loop_
_entity_poly.entity_id
_entity_poly.type
_entity_poly.pdbx_seq_one_letter_code
_entity_poly.pdbx_strand_id
1 'polypeptide(L)'
;MKIIKGSLVLAMISGLVLLGCETGGTGPSMSDAVGDTQDELGSDTDMLDEDTVDQEATERPDTEGPDGEGDITIDIVPDGFLAPCSENRDCDSGFCVEGPNGNICTQTCMFGECPPDFLCAGIVNTYPDVVFVCLPKFSRVCQPCTTDTQCGGGKCIAMGDGNYCSVPCQVGGDACPAPYECVAADPNDENSGGFCVPPSGTCECRTNDAGVKRFCEITNSIGTCFGYETCDPAVGFVNCDARTPAEEECNGIDDDCNGIPDDGLSDGEPCENTNEFGSCRGTQVCMGPLGWTCTAATPAEEVCDGIDNDCNGEIDDPFKVDGKYGTLEHCGACNRSCLEIFPNATPGCDLSKEVPRCVVVECDPGYYRLNDYQCIPLTSVLCSSCVIDDDCIIEGARCIPIGDGGNFCGQPCSGDIDCPTGYNCLPAEGGPDQCQPTSGSCACTGDTSISRGCSVTYQDPLNPTAPSYTCFGVQRCQEEGWGPCELPAEICDGLDNNCNGQIDEGFLDPISGKYVDDENCGVCGNNCAANQVVNGYGVCDSSKVIPDCKVVCNQGFFDVDGNPGNGCECEFISDYDPPGGGDDNCDGIDGSVDSGIFVAKWGTIGASGTIEDPLLNIQSAIDYAASSPDRKEIYVATGVYTESLELKAGVGIFGGYSADFHVREPIAYETVVFGSVPTVALPGAITAIGISGAETKIDGFVVFGYTSRGSGANSIGVYVRDCDKSLTISNSRIVGGDGGNGLPGTVGASGLQGKNGAPGKDAYDINQVNCSNAQWSPGGTGGAHQCGGVDVSGGDGGTAICPDFDESTTGCAESSTSQTRKPEETGKDGKNNGGTGGIAGLDAIINRSCSYSGACGTCWVPSASKQGGPGVPGNDGNAGAGGLRCADPSGTVSGGLWQPSPSGNGAAGSHGAGGGGGGAAGGVETLNCSGMLYNRGHTDIGGSGGGGGSGGCGAMGGVAGASGGGSFAVFVVFQAPPASVPVIRDLVILPGQGGHGGNGGPGGVGGKGGAGGLGGKDGAGQDIMFCTSEGGAGANGGAGGHGGGGAGGCGGPSYGLFVHGAGAGLISGYKTSGLTFQGTGSGGIGGIGGISFGNAGQDGAAGQAAEYNF
;
A
#
# COMPACT_ATOMS: atom_id res chain seq x y z
N MET A 1 21.34 -21.58 39.04
CA MET A 1 21.73 -21.40 40.47
C MET A 1 20.72 -20.47 41.12
N LYS A 2 19.92 -20.96 42.11
CA LYS A 2 18.91 -20.25 42.96
C LYS A 2 17.80 -19.42 42.24
N ILE A 3 16.52 -19.85 42.19
CA ILE A 3 15.43 -19.80 43.23
C ILE A 3 15.01 -18.33 43.53
N ILE A 4 13.77 -17.82 43.31
CA ILE A 4 12.46 -17.88 44.05
C ILE A 4 11.35 -17.23 43.15
N LYS A 5 10.00 -17.37 43.26
CA LYS A 5 9.02 -18.49 43.45
C LYS A 5 7.69 -18.05 44.17
N GLY A 6 6.57 -17.83 43.45
CA GLY A 6 5.19 -17.75 43.99
C GLY A 6 4.22 -16.89 43.13
N SER A 7 3.07 -17.39 42.63
CA SER A 7 1.75 -17.61 43.30
C SER A 7 0.85 -16.35 43.32
N LEU A 8 -0.49 -16.33 43.17
CA LEU A 8 -1.61 -17.29 42.95
C LEU A 8 -2.82 -16.41 42.46
N VAL A 9 -3.58 -16.72 41.38
CA VAL A 9 -4.88 -17.45 41.33
C VAL A 9 -6.17 -16.71 41.81
N LEU A 10 -7.30 -16.99 41.12
CA LEU A 10 -8.74 -16.72 41.43
C LEU A 10 -9.28 -15.29 41.16
N ALA A 11 -10.54 -15.05 40.75
CA ALA A 11 -11.69 -15.95 40.49
C ALA A 11 -12.77 -15.35 39.55
N MET A 12 -13.38 -16.23 38.73
CA MET A 12 -14.81 -16.40 38.36
C MET A 12 -15.88 -15.27 38.53
N ILE A 13 -16.84 -15.24 37.58
CA ILE A 13 -18.32 -15.40 37.71
C ILE A 13 -18.98 -14.75 36.46
N SER A 14 -19.43 -15.48 35.43
CA SER A 14 -20.65 -16.30 35.27
C SER A 14 -21.95 -15.54 34.91
N GLY A 15 -22.62 -15.99 33.83
CA GLY A 15 -24.03 -15.69 33.47
C GLY A 15 -24.21 -15.51 31.95
N LEU A 16 -24.83 -16.42 31.18
CA LEU A 16 -26.29 -16.69 31.06
C LEU A 16 -27.08 -15.40 30.66
N VAL A 17 -27.97 -15.38 29.65
CA VAL A 17 -28.77 -16.47 29.03
C VAL A 17 -29.42 -16.05 27.68
N LEU A 18 -29.50 -17.01 26.75
CA LEU A 18 -30.44 -17.29 25.62
C LEU A 18 -31.33 -16.22 24.90
N LEU A 19 -31.67 -16.62 23.65
CA LEU A 19 -32.86 -16.37 22.81
C LEU A 19 -32.77 -15.22 21.77
N GLY A 20 -33.09 -15.43 20.47
CA GLY A 20 -33.36 -16.68 19.76
C GLY A 20 -34.19 -16.52 18.47
N CYS A 21 -34.16 -17.56 17.60
CA CYS A 21 -35.06 -17.85 16.45
C CYS A 21 -35.03 -16.88 15.24
N GLU A 22 -34.51 -17.29 14.06
CA GLU A 22 -35.20 -18.06 12.96
C GLU A 22 -36.00 -17.13 12.02
N THR A 23 -36.21 -17.31 10.70
CA THR A 23 -35.78 -18.18 9.56
C THR A 23 -36.29 -17.44 8.28
N GLY A 24 -35.93 -17.69 7.00
CA GLY A 24 -35.07 -18.66 6.33
C GLY A 24 -35.57 -18.91 4.87
N GLY A 25 -34.67 -18.95 3.86
CA GLY A 25 -34.94 -19.40 2.48
C GLY A 25 -35.70 -18.44 1.52
N THR A 26 -35.61 -18.52 0.18
CA THR A 26 -34.80 -19.32 -0.78
C THR A 26 -34.78 -18.60 -2.16
N GLY A 27 -33.77 -18.85 -3.03
CA GLY A 27 -33.77 -18.42 -4.45
C GLY A 27 -34.62 -19.32 -5.38
N PRO A 28 -34.40 -19.42 -6.72
CA PRO A 28 -33.29 -18.85 -7.52
C PRO A 28 -33.63 -18.37 -8.99
N SER A 29 -32.57 -18.03 -9.76
CA SER A 29 -32.37 -18.26 -11.22
C SER A 29 -32.78 -17.24 -12.32
N MET A 30 -31.93 -17.25 -13.37
CA MET A 30 -31.77 -16.37 -14.55
C MET A 30 -32.88 -16.44 -15.64
N SER A 31 -33.00 -15.39 -16.48
CA SER A 31 -32.45 -15.36 -17.88
C SER A 31 -33.06 -14.28 -18.82
N ASP A 32 -32.15 -13.58 -19.52
CA ASP A 32 -32.12 -13.08 -20.92
C ASP A 32 -33.27 -12.33 -21.67
N ALA A 33 -32.79 -11.26 -22.34
CA ALA A 33 -32.97 -10.89 -23.76
C ALA A 33 -34.00 -9.83 -24.26
N VAL A 34 -33.42 -8.69 -24.71
CA VAL A 34 -33.56 -8.01 -26.03
C VAL A 34 -34.94 -7.48 -26.50
N GLY A 35 -34.98 -6.20 -26.93
CA GLY A 35 -36.07 -5.65 -27.76
C GLY A 35 -36.03 -4.14 -28.01
N ASP A 36 -35.23 -3.69 -28.98
CA ASP A 36 -35.10 -2.29 -29.45
C ASP A 36 -36.34 -1.80 -30.25
N THR A 37 -36.61 -0.49 -30.26
CA THR A 37 -36.89 0.33 -31.48
C THR A 37 -37.23 1.81 -31.17
N GLN A 38 -36.42 2.73 -31.73
CA GLN A 38 -36.79 3.83 -32.67
C GLN A 38 -37.98 4.79 -32.38
N ASP A 39 -37.98 6.07 -32.79
CA ASP A 39 -36.98 7.05 -33.30
C ASP A 39 -37.67 8.45 -33.38
N GLU A 40 -36.94 9.49 -33.82
CA GLU A 40 -37.42 10.82 -34.29
C GLU A 40 -38.01 11.82 -33.24
N LEU A 41 -37.94 13.15 -33.39
CA LEU A 41 -37.00 14.15 -33.95
C LEU A 41 -37.70 15.54 -33.90
N GLY A 42 -36.93 16.63 -33.74
CA GLY A 42 -37.41 18.03 -33.91
C GLY A 42 -37.76 18.75 -32.59
N SER A 43 -36.93 19.64 -32.05
CA SER A 43 -36.72 21.05 -32.50
C SER A 43 -38.03 21.85 -32.52
N ASP A 44 -38.17 23.07 -32.00
CA ASP A 44 -37.29 24.10 -31.43
C ASP A 44 -38.20 25.35 -31.47
N THR A 45 -38.37 26.10 -30.38
CA THR A 45 -38.65 27.56 -30.44
C THR A 45 -38.69 28.20 -29.05
N ASP A 46 -38.11 29.39 -29.01
CA ASP A 46 -37.88 30.26 -27.85
C ASP A 46 -39.06 31.22 -27.58
N MET A 47 -38.98 31.98 -26.47
CA MET A 47 -39.55 33.35 -26.28
C MET A 47 -41.06 33.58 -26.01
N LEU A 48 -41.44 33.76 -24.72
CA LEU A 48 -41.83 35.05 -24.07
C LEU A 48 -42.85 34.98 -22.90
N ASP A 49 -42.64 35.89 -21.94
CA ASP A 49 -43.18 36.10 -20.59
C ASP A 49 -44.69 36.43 -20.37
N GLU A 50 -45.02 36.61 -19.07
CA GLU A 50 -46.23 37.17 -18.42
C GLU A 50 -47.45 36.20 -18.28
N ASP A 51 -48.14 36.07 -17.14
CA ASP A 51 -48.08 36.84 -15.88
C ASP A 51 -48.64 36.09 -14.65
N THR A 52 -48.13 36.41 -13.45
CA THR A 52 -48.66 36.22 -12.05
C THR A 52 -49.51 34.99 -11.64
N VAL A 53 -49.23 34.44 -10.44
CA VAL A 53 -49.93 34.75 -9.16
C VAL A 53 -49.26 33.98 -8.02
N ASP A 54 -49.16 34.61 -6.84
CA ASP A 54 -48.51 34.08 -5.64
C ASP A 54 -49.51 33.95 -4.46
N GLN A 55 -49.13 33.14 -3.47
CA GLN A 55 -49.60 33.06 -2.07
C GLN A 55 -50.82 32.19 -1.61
N GLU A 56 -50.50 31.49 -0.51
CA GLU A 56 -51.29 31.08 0.67
C GLU A 56 -52.01 29.71 0.79
N ALA A 57 -51.29 28.81 1.50
CA ALA A 57 -51.64 28.22 2.81
C ALA A 57 -52.65 27.05 2.94
N THR A 58 -52.18 25.97 3.59
CA THR A 58 -52.77 25.17 4.72
C THR A 58 -52.19 23.74 4.71
N GLU A 59 -51.98 22.97 5.79
CA GLU A 59 -51.69 23.13 7.23
C GLU A 59 -51.61 21.67 7.81
N ARG A 60 -50.88 21.43 8.92
CA ARG A 60 -50.97 20.29 9.89
C ARG A 60 -50.28 18.93 9.61
N PRO A 61 -49.95 18.15 10.69
CA PRO A 61 -49.59 18.57 12.07
C PRO A 61 -48.42 17.80 12.73
N ASP A 62 -47.84 18.41 13.77
CA ASP A 62 -46.85 17.79 14.68
C ASP A 62 -47.48 16.91 15.78
N THR A 63 -46.63 16.14 16.48
CA THR A 63 -46.96 15.46 17.75
C THR A 63 -45.98 15.83 18.85
N GLU A 64 -46.48 16.44 19.93
CA GLU A 64 -45.70 16.85 21.12
C GLU A 64 -45.46 15.72 22.13
N GLY A 65 -44.43 15.89 22.96
CA GLY A 65 -44.16 15.15 24.20
C GLY A 65 -43.21 15.97 25.11
N PRO A 66 -43.28 15.84 26.45
CA PRO A 66 -43.45 17.04 27.29
C PRO A 66 -42.27 17.45 28.20
N ASP A 67 -42.33 18.73 28.61
CA ASP A 67 -41.89 19.40 29.85
C ASP A 67 -40.64 18.86 30.62
N GLY A 68 -39.58 19.61 30.93
CA GLY A 68 -39.25 21.02 30.70
C GLY A 68 -38.62 21.66 31.96
N GLU A 69 -37.49 22.37 31.85
CA GLU A 69 -37.03 23.38 32.82
C GLU A 69 -36.44 24.59 32.08
N GLY A 70 -36.62 25.78 32.66
CA GLY A 70 -36.61 27.05 31.92
C GLY A 70 -35.29 27.42 31.24
N ASP A 71 -35.32 27.51 29.92
CA ASP A 71 -34.32 28.24 29.15
C ASP A 71 -34.59 29.75 29.21
N ILE A 72 -33.52 30.54 29.31
CA ILE A 72 -33.58 31.98 29.20
C ILE A 72 -33.58 32.29 27.71
N THR A 73 -34.75 32.57 27.14
CA THR A 73 -34.86 32.99 25.74
C THR A 73 -34.12 34.31 25.54
N ILE A 74 -32.83 34.22 25.22
CA ILE A 74 -32.10 35.24 24.50
C ILE A 74 -32.79 35.30 23.14
N ASP A 75 -33.44 36.42 22.83
CA ASP A 75 -33.91 36.70 21.47
C ASP A 75 -32.68 36.75 20.55
N ILE A 76 -32.32 35.59 19.96
CA ILE A 76 -31.33 35.53 18.89
C ILE A 76 -31.99 36.18 17.68
N VAL A 77 -31.73 37.48 17.54
CA VAL A 77 -32.13 38.24 16.36
C VAL A 77 -31.51 37.55 15.14
N PRO A 78 -32.26 37.31 14.04
CA PRO A 78 -31.69 36.84 12.79
C PRO A 78 -30.47 37.68 12.40
N ASP A 79 -29.42 37.04 11.92
CA ASP A 79 -28.13 37.63 11.54
C ASP A 79 -27.36 38.30 12.70
N GLY A 80 -27.88 38.26 13.93
CA GLY A 80 -27.30 38.86 15.14
C GLY A 80 -26.26 37.99 15.86
N PHE A 81 -25.71 38.51 16.97
CA PHE A 81 -24.71 37.78 17.77
C PHE A 81 -25.26 36.42 18.28
N LEU A 82 -24.50 35.34 18.07
CA LEU A 82 -24.86 33.92 18.26
C LEU A 82 -25.85 33.31 17.25
N ALA A 83 -26.32 34.04 16.23
CA ALA A 83 -27.08 33.43 15.14
C ALA A 83 -26.20 32.44 14.34
N PRO A 84 -26.73 31.30 13.86
CA PRO A 84 -25.98 30.38 13.01
C PRO A 84 -25.70 31.01 11.65
N CYS A 85 -24.52 30.74 11.08
CA CYS A 85 -24.09 31.31 9.80
C CYS A 85 -23.33 30.30 8.93
N SER A 86 -23.40 30.49 7.61
CA SER A 86 -22.59 29.76 6.63
C SER A 86 -21.38 30.56 6.18
N GLU A 87 -21.51 31.88 6.14
CA GLU A 87 -20.51 32.81 5.62
C GLU A 87 -20.62 34.20 6.26
N ASN A 88 -19.56 35.01 6.13
CA ASN A 88 -19.46 36.33 6.79
C ASN A 88 -20.59 37.32 6.47
N ARG A 89 -21.30 37.15 5.34
CA ARG A 89 -22.42 38.02 4.96
C ARG A 89 -23.74 37.68 5.64
N ASP A 90 -23.83 36.54 6.33
CA ASP A 90 -25.00 36.09 7.08
C ASP A 90 -25.06 36.74 8.48
N CYS A 91 -24.16 37.69 8.76
CA CYS A 91 -23.98 38.29 10.08
C CYS A 91 -23.97 39.82 9.99
N ASP A 92 -24.75 40.50 10.83
CA ASP A 92 -24.78 41.96 10.99
C ASP A 92 -23.39 42.56 11.29
N SER A 93 -22.52 41.79 11.94
CA SER A 93 -21.15 42.17 12.25
C SER A 93 -20.18 42.04 11.08
N GLY A 94 -20.55 41.32 10.02
CA GLY A 94 -19.67 40.91 8.93
C GLY A 94 -18.72 39.75 9.28
N PHE A 95 -18.93 39.04 10.40
CA PHE A 95 -18.04 37.97 10.87
C PHE A 95 -18.79 36.73 11.35
N CYS A 96 -18.63 35.66 10.58
CA CYS A 96 -19.03 34.29 10.90
C CYS A 96 -17.81 33.53 11.43
N VAL A 97 -17.91 32.90 12.60
CA VAL A 97 -16.78 32.22 13.27
C VAL A 97 -17.21 30.86 13.84
N GLU A 98 -16.27 29.93 13.95
CA GLU A 98 -16.54 28.59 14.46
C GLU A 98 -16.89 28.63 15.96
N GLY A 99 -18.09 28.13 16.30
CA GLY A 99 -18.60 27.97 17.65
C GLY A 99 -18.73 26.49 18.05
N PRO A 100 -19.02 26.20 19.34
CA PRO A 100 -19.00 24.82 19.87
C PRO A 100 -20.02 23.87 19.23
N ASN A 101 -21.08 24.39 18.60
CA ASN A 101 -22.13 23.62 17.92
C ASN A 101 -22.24 23.97 16.41
N GLY A 102 -21.16 24.49 15.81
CA GLY A 102 -21.14 24.98 14.44
C GLY A 102 -20.87 26.49 14.34
N ASN A 103 -20.87 26.99 13.10
CA ASN A 103 -20.54 28.39 12.80
C ASN A 103 -21.61 29.36 13.33
N ILE A 104 -21.17 30.42 14.01
CA ILE A 104 -22.00 31.45 14.63
C ILE A 104 -21.52 32.88 14.30
N CYS A 105 -22.45 33.81 14.23
CA CYS A 105 -22.17 35.22 14.08
C CYS A 105 -21.58 35.81 15.35
N THR A 106 -20.42 36.46 15.23
CA THR A 106 -19.75 37.14 16.34
C THR A 106 -19.96 38.65 16.30
N GLN A 107 -19.33 39.41 17.20
CA GLN A 107 -19.31 40.87 17.25
C GLN A 107 -17.87 41.39 17.36
N THR A 108 -17.66 42.66 17.01
CA THR A 108 -16.37 43.32 17.24
C THR A 108 -16.23 43.78 18.69
N CYS A 109 -15.02 43.71 19.23
CA CYS A 109 -14.69 44.08 20.62
C CYS A 109 -13.66 45.22 20.69
N MET A 110 -13.50 45.98 19.59
CA MET A 110 -12.62 47.16 19.57
C MET A 110 -13.09 48.29 20.50
N PHE A 111 -14.38 48.32 20.86
CA PHE A 111 -14.99 49.39 21.66
C PHE A 111 -15.89 48.87 22.81
N GLY A 112 -15.86 47.56 23.09
CA GLY A 112 -16.68 46.91 24.12
C GLY A 112 -16.07 45.58 24.57
N GLU A 113 -16.43 45.13 25.76
CA GLU A 113 -15.96 43.86 26.31
C GLU A 113 -16.70 42.66 25.67
N CYS A 114 -15.99 41.56 25.46
CA CYS A 114 -16.62 40.32 25.02
C CYS A 114 -17.43 39.68 26.16
N PRO A 115 -18.48 38.90 25.84
CA PRO A 115 -19.20 38.10 26.83
C PRO A 115 -18.28 37.13 27.59
N PRO A 116 -18.68 36.64 28.77
CA PRO A 116 -17.80 35.85 29.66
C PRO A 116 -17.09 34.68 29.01
N ASP A 117 -17.67 34.06 27.98
CA ASP A 117 -17.13 32.86 27.30
C ASP A 117 -16.33 33.15 26.03
N PHE A 118 -16.07 34.43 25.74
CA PHE A 118 -15.40 34.88 24.51
C PHE A 118 -14.15 35.71 24.82
N LEU A 119 -13.07 35.48 24.07
CA LEU A 119 -11.85 36.28 24.07
C LEU A 119 -11.94 37.35 22.99
N CYS A 120 -11.58 38.58 23.34
CA CYS A 120 -11.35 39.62 22.35
C CYS A 120 -10.04 39.34 21.62
N ALA A 121 -10.12 38.81 20.40
CA ALA A 121 -8.97 38.35 19.63
C ALA A 121 -8.91 39.09 18.28
N GLY A 122 -7.71 39.56 17.93
CA GLY A 122 -7.45 40.16 16.63
C GLY A 122 -7.45 39.09 15.54
N ILE A 123 -8.42 39.13 14.63
CA ILE A 123 -8.39 38.34 13.41
C ILE A 123 -7.75 39.15 12.28
N VAL A 124 -6.88 38.50 11.52
CA VAL A 124 -6.27 39.09 10.33
C VAL A 124 -7.11 38.68 9.13
N ASN A 125 -8.13 39.48 8.81
CA ASN A 125 -8.82 39.35 7.53
C ASN A 125 -7.94 39.97 6.43
N THR A 126 -8.30 39.83 5.15
CA THR A 126 -7.45 40.13 3.97
C THR A 126 -7.14 41.62 3.70
N TYR A 127 -7.32 42.50 4.70
CA TYR A 127 -6.99 43.94 4.66
C TYR A 127 -6.25 44.34 5.96
N PRO A 128 -5.42 45.40 5.96
CA PRO A 128 -4.36 45.60 6.97
C PRO A 128 -4.81 46.04 8.38
N ASP A 129 -6.11 46.18 8.61
CA ASP A 129 -6.65 46.52 9.94
C ASP A 129 -6.94 45.25 10.74
N VAL A 130 -6.26 45.09 11.88
CA VAL A 130 -6.55 44.02 12.84
C VAL A 130 -7.89 44.31 13.51
N VAL A 131 -8.96 43.72 12.97
CA VAL A 131 -10.28 43.78 13.60
C VAL A 131 -10.29 42.80 14.77
N PHE A 132 -10.55 43.33 15.96
CA PHE A 132 -10.74 42.52 17.15
C PHE A 132 -12.20 42.06 17.20
N VAL A 133 -12.40 40.74 17.16
CA VAL A 133 -13.71 40.09 17.30
C VAL A 133 -13.74 39.20 18.53
N CYS A 134 -14.94 38.93 19.04
CA CYS A 134 -15.14 37.97 20.10
C CYS A 134 -15.02 36.55 19.54
N LEU A 135 -13.86 35.91 19.68
CA LEU A 135 -13.74 34.47 19.41
C LEU A 135 -14.17 33.70 20.67
N PRO A 136 -14.89 32.57 20.57
CA PRO A 136 -15.13 31.71 21.73
C PRO A 136 -13.80 31.37 22.39
N LYS A 137 -13.71 31.45 23.73
CA LYS A 137 -12.49 31.14 24.52
C LYS A 137 -11.82 29.82 24.13
N PHE A 138 -12.62 28.90 23.61
CA PHE A 138 -12.29 27.51 23.39
C PHE A 138 -12.15 27.13 21.91
N SER A 139 -12.28 28.10 20.97
CA SER A 139 -12.18 27.89 19.52
C SER A 139 -10.78 27.50 19.01
N ARG A 140 -9.80 27.33 19.92
CA ARG A 140 -8.45 26.83 19.63
C ARG A 140 -8.06 25.64 20.49
N VAL A 141 -8.96 25.09 21.31
CA VAL A 141 -8.69 23.81 21.98
C VAL A 141 -8.54 22.73 20.90
N CYS A 142 -7.60 21.81 21.08
CA CYS A 142 -7.25 20.77 20.11
C CYS A 142 -6.64 21.23 18.77
N GLN A 143 -6.17 22.47 18.66
CA GLN A 143 -5.22 22.85 17.61
C GLN A 143 -3.83 22.27 17.90
N PRO A 144 -3.16 21.58 16.95
CA PRO A 144 -1.78 21.11 17.13
C PRO A 144 -0.80 22.27 17.37
N CYS A 145 0.16 22.07 18.27
CA CYS A 145 1.13 23.11 18.64
C CYS A 145 2.52 22.54 18.98
N THR A 146 3.51 23.41 19.00
CA THR A 146 4.86 23.14 19.52
C THR A 146 5.28 24.14 20.60
N THR A 147 4.54 25.25 20.74
CA THR A 147 4.78 26.33 21.71
C THR A 147 3.47 26.99 22.15
N ASP A 148 3.42 27.47 23.40
CA ASP A 148 2.23 28.14 23.98
C ASP A 148 1.71 29.32 23.14
N THR A 149 2.60 30.02 22.43
CA THR A 149 2.26 31.19 21.61
C THR A 149 1.35 30.87 20.42
N GLN A 150 1.25 29.62 19.99
CA GLN A 150 0.32 29.19 18.92
C GLN A 150 -1.14 29.09 19.41
N CYS A 151 -1.34 29.01 20.72
CA CYS A 151 -2.62 28.68 21.35
C CYS A 151 -3.52 29.88 21.67
N GLY A 152 -3.18 31.09 21.20
CA GLY A 152 -4.06 32.26 21.22
C GLY A 152 -4.54 32.71 22.61
N GLY A 153 -3.79 32.39 23.68
CA GLY A 153 -4.18 32.62 25.08
C GLY A 153 -4.26 31.33 25.91
N GLY A 154 -4.34 30.18 25.26
CA GLY A 154 -4.13 28.87 25.89
C GLY A 154 -2.65 28.51 26.08
N LYS A 155 -2.41 27.29 26.55
CA LYS A 155 -1.10 26.65 26.71
C LYS A 155 -0.98 25.46 25.75
N CYS A 156 0.22 25.19 25.27
CA CYS A 156 0.51 23.98 24.50
C CYS A 156 0.83 22.85 25.49
N ILE A 157 -0.03 21.84 25.57
CA ILE A 157 0.12 20.72 26.50
C ILE A 157 0.27 19.40 25.76
N ALA A 158 1.06 18.50 26.34
CA ALA A 158 1.21 17.14 25.84
C ALA A 158 -0.02 16.31 26.21
N MET A 159 -0.58 15.64 25.21
CA MET A 159 -1.59 14.60 25.29
C MET A 159 -0.98 13.29 24.77
N GLY A 160 -1.69 12.17 24.83
CA GLY A 160 -1.13 10.84 24.49
C GLY A 160 -0.67 10.69 23.02
N ASP A 161 -1.17 11.56 22.15
CA ASP A 161 -1.07 11.57 20.69
C ASP A 161 -0.18 12.70 20.15
N GLY A 162 0.09 13.75 20.95
CA GLY A 162 0.83 14.91 20.48
C GLY A 162 0.72 16.10 21.42
N ASN A 163 1.15 17.27 20.94
CA ASN A 163 1.04 18.52 21.68
C ASN A 163 -0.12 19.34 21.09
N TYR A 164 -1.10 19.69 21.92
CA TYR A 164 -2.27 20.46 21.49
C TYR A 164 -2.54 21.64 22.42
N CYS A 165 -3.18 22.64 21.84
CA CYS A 165 -3.62 23.81 22.57
C CYS A 165 -4.78 23.48 23.51
N SER A 166 -4.68 23.98 24.74
CA SER A 166 -5.69 23.86 25.79
C SER A 166 -5.78 25.16 26.59
N VAL A 167 -6.93 25.41 27.24
CA VAL A 167 -7.17 26.60 28.06
C VAL A 167 -7.02 26.21 29.54
N PRO A 168 -6.30 27.00 30.37
CA PRO A 168 -6.22 26.73 31.81
C PRO A 168 -7.57 26.93 32.51
N CYS A 169 -7.86 26.09 33.49
CA CYS A 169 -9.11 26.07 34.27
C CYS A 169 -8.80 25.82 35.76
N GLN A 170 -9.83 25.70 36.60
CA GLN A 170 -9.69 25.36 38.02
C GLN A 170 -10.57 24.14 38.34
N VAL A 171 -9.99 23.12 38.96
CA VAL A 171 -10.71 21.89 39.34
C VAL A 171 -11.71 22.25 40.45
N GLY A 172 -13.01 22.13 40.16
CA GLY A 172 -14.08 22.61 41.04
C GLY A 172 -14.33 24.13 41.02
N GLY A 173 -13.75 24.85 40.05
CA GLY A 173 -13.93 26.30 39.84
C GLY A 173 -14.51 26.62 38.46
N ASP A 174 -13.79 27.41 37.66
CA ASP A 174 -14.21 27.79 36.30
C ASP A 174 -14.40 26.55 35.40
N ALA A 175 -15.63 26.35 34.92
CA ALA A 175 -16.00 25.21 34.11
C ALA A 175 -15.45 25.32 32.67
N CYS A 176 -14.84 24.25 32.18
CA CYS A 176 -14.66 24.05 30.75
C CYS A 176 -16.04 23.86 30.10
N PRO A 177 -16.30 24.40 28.90
CA PRO A 177 -17.57 24.19 28.21
C PRO A 177 -17.64 22.74 27.72
N ALA A 178 -18.84 22.17 27.71
CA ALA A 178 -19.07 20.87 27.11
C ALA A 178 -18.58 20.85 25.64
N PRO A 179 -17.92 19.76 25.19
CA PRO A 179 -17.70 18.51 25.92
C PRO A 179 -16.43 18.49 26.81
N TYR A 180 -15.62 19.55 26.86
CA TYR A 180 -14.31 19.55 27.52
C TYR A 180 -14.41 19.51 29.06
N GLU A 181 -13.50 18.78 29.71
CA GLU A 181 -13.39 18.67 31.17
C GLU A 181 -12.09 19.28 31.70
N CYS A 182 -12.11 19.75 32.95
CA CYS A 182 -10.96 20.36 33.60
C CYS A 182 -10.12 19.30 34.33
N VAL A 183 -8.97 18.91 33.76
CA VAL A 183 -8.04 17.95 34.36
C VAL A 183 -6.90 18.67 35.07
N ALA A 184 -6.60 18.29 36.31
CA ALA A 184 -5.55 18.89 37.15
C ALA A 184 -4.15 18.78 36.50
N ALA A 185 -3.33 19.82 36.62
CA ALA A 185 -1.93 19.76 36.17
C ALA A 185 -1.02 18.91 37.08
N ASP A 186 -1.37 18.75 38.37
CA ASP A 186 -0.80 17.75 39.28
C ASP A 186 -1.94 17.01 40.00
N PRO A 187 -2.15 15.69 39.74
CA PRO A 187 -3.17 14.89 40.42
C PRO A 187 -3.03 14.80 41.95
N ASN A 188 -1.90 15.24 42.52
CA ASN A 188 -1.60 15.19 43.95
C ASN A 188 -1.67 16.55 44.65
N ASP A 189 -1.91 17.65 43.92
CA ASP A 189 -2.12 18.99 44.47
C ASP A 189 -3.49 19.52 44.05
N GLU A 190 -4.41 19.54 45.01
CA GLU A 190 -5.78 20.04 44.89
C GLU A 190 -5.85 21.52 44.48
N ASN A 191 -4.74 22.28 44.59
CA ASN A 191 -4.62 23.68 44.16
C ASN A 191 -3.80 23.84 42.87
N SER A 192 -3.36 22.74 42.23
CA SER A 192 -2.79 22.84 40.89
C SER A 192 -3.90 23.22 39.90
N GLY A 193 -3.70 24.31 39.15
CA GLY A 193 -4.63 24.68 38.10
C GLY A 193 -4.75 23.58 37.05
N GLY A 194 -5.93 23.43 36.47
CA GLY A 194 -6.18 22.42 35.45
C GLY A 194 -6.02 22.94 34.03
N PHE A 195 -6.25 22.05 33.07
CA PHE A 195 -6.37 22.35 31.65
C PHE A 195 -7.64 21.72 31.09
N CYS A 196 -8.35 22.45 30.21
CA CYS A 196 -9.51 21.94 29.49
C CYS A 196 -9.08 20.94 28.41
N VAL A 197 -9.34 19.66 28.65
CA VAL A 197 -9.08 18.56 27.72
C VAL A 197 -10.39 17.94 27.27
N PRO A 198 -10.44 17.31 26.09
CA PRO A 198 -11.53 16.41 25.73
C PRO A 198 -11.71 15.33 26.82
N PRO A 199 -12.93 14.78 27.02
CA PRO A 199 -13.15 13.60 27.88
C PRO A 199 -12.28 12.42 27.45
N SER A 200 -12.05 12.32 26.14
CA SER A 200 -11.15 11.39 25.49
C SER A 200 -9.66 11.55 25.84
N GLY A 201 -9.22 12.67 26.40
CA GLY A 201 -7.81 12.95 26.72
C GLY A 201 -6.87 13.08 25.51
N THR A 202 -7.40 13.03 24.28
CA THR A 202 -6.70 13.14 22.99
C THR A 202 -7.50 14.07 22.07
N CYS A 203 -6.79 14.81 21.22
CA CYS A 203 -7.38 15.75 20.29
C CYS A 203 -7.59 15.18 18.88
N GLU A 204 -7.03 14.01 18.59
CA GLU A 204 -7.34 13.19 17.42
C GLU A 204 -8.67 12.41 17.55
N CYS A 205 -9.22 12.28 18.76
CA CYS A 205 -10.51 11.63 19.01
C CYS A 205 -11.51 12.58 19.68
N ARG A 206 -12.32 13.27 18.87
CA ARG A 206 -13.41 14.15 19.32
C ARG A 206 -14.75 13.65 18.79
N THR A 207 -15.85 14.33 19.12
CA THR A 207 -17.22 13.93 18.72
C THR A 207 -17.40 13.76 17.21
N ASN A 208 -16.73 14.56 16.39
CA ASN A 208 -16.77 14.44 14.92
C ASN A 208 -15.88 13.31 14.37
N ASP A 209 -14.94 12.82 15.18
CA ASP A 209 -14.00 11.76 14.82
C ASP A 209 -14.47 10.39 15.38
N ALA A 210 -15.71 10.30 15.87
CA ALA A 210 -16.31 9.07 16.40
C ALA A 210 -16.25 7.92 15.39
N GLY A 211 -15.67 6.79 15.78
CA GLY A 211 -15.48 5.64 14.89
C GLY A 211 -14.28 5.73 13.95
N VAL A 212 -13.52 6.83 13.94
CA VAL A 212 -12.21 6.87 13.26
C VAL A 212 -11.29 5.83 13.88
N LYS A 213 -10.55 5.10 13.04
CA LYS A 213 -9.58 4.10 13.44
C LYS A 213 -8.16 4.61 13.24
N ARG A 214 -7.26 4.35 14.19
CA ARG A 214 -5.81 4.55 14.03
C ARG A 214 -5.05 3.31 14.50
N PHE A 215 -3.79 3.19 14.05
CA PHE A 215 -2.95 2.05 14.34
C PHE A 215 -2.58 1.97 15.83
N CYS A 216 -2.61 0.77 16.39
CA CYS A 216 -2.14 0.46 17.73
C CYS A 216 -1.29 -0.83 17.72
N GLU A 217 -0.53 -1.03 18.79
CA GLU A 217 0.23 -2.26 19.03
C GLU A 217 -0.05 -2.80 20.43
N ILE A 218 -0.10 -4.13 20.55
CA ILE A 218 -0.01 -4.83 21.83
C ILE A 218 1.31 -5.60 21.83
N THR A 219 2.20 -5.21 22.74
CA THR A 219 3.53 -5.83 22.91
C THR A 219 3.58 -6.57 24.25
N ASN A 220 4.15 -7.78 24.26
CA ASN A 220 4.49 -8.48 25.50
C ASN A 220 5.88 -9.15 25.39
N SER A 221 6.11 -10.26 26.11
CA SER A 221 7.39 -10.98 26.09
C SER A 221 7.55 -11.96 24.93
N ILE A 222 6.50 -12.21 24.15
CA ILE A 222 6.47 -13.15 23.03
C ILE A 222 6.71 -12.38 21.73
N GLY A 223 5.91 -11.34 21.46
CA GLY A 223 6.13 -10.44 20.32
C GLY A 223 5.36 -9.13 20.39
N THR A 224 5.05 -8.56 19.22
CA THR A 224 4.35 -7.28 19.04
C THR A 224 3.32 -7.42 17.93
N CYS A 225 2.05 -7.45 18.31
CA CYS A 225 0.93 -7.55 17.38
C CYS A 225 0.33 -6.18 17.09
N PHE A 226 -0.12 -6.00 15.86
CA PHE A 226 -0.66 -4.73 15.37
C PHE A 226 -2.15 -4.82 15.09
N GLY A 227 -2.83 -3.66 15.14
CA GLY A 227 -4.25 -3.55 14.86
C GLY A 227 -4.70 -2.09 14.92
N TYR A 228 -5.98 -1.89 15.20
CA TYR A 228 -6.62 -0.58 15.18
C TYR A 228 -7.41 -0.32 16.46
N GLU A 229 -7.14 0.82 17.09
CA GLU A 229 -8.01 1.38 18.12
C GLU A 229 -9.03 2.31 17.48
N THR A 230 -10.24 2.32 18.03
CA THR A 230 -11.38 3.08 17.51
C THR A 230 -11.66 4.25 18.42
N CYS A 231 -11.86 5.44 17.85
CA CYS A 231 -12.22 6.62 18.63
C CYS A 231 -13.62 6.50 19.25
N ASP A 232 -13.65 6.45 20.58
CA ASP A 232 -14.82 6.78 21.40
C ASP A 232 -14.64 8.22 21.93
N PRO A 233 -15.45 9.20 21.50
CA PRO A 233 -15.33 10.60 21.95
C PRO A 233 -15.39 10.82 23.46
N ALA A 234 -15.92 9.88 24.24
CA ALA A 234 -16.02 9.98 25.69
C ALA A 234 -14.76 9.53 26.44
N VAL A 235 -13.91 8.68 25.84
CA VAL A 235 -12.77 8.02 26.53
C VAL A 235 -11.49 7.87 25.70
N GLY A 236 -11.51 8.26 24.43
CA GLY A 236 -10.34 8.30 23.55
C GLY A 236 -10.34 7.21 22.50
N PHE A 237 -9.20 7.04 21.84
CA PHE A 237 -8.98 5.82 21.09
C PHE A 237 -8.90 4.67 22.08
N VAL A 238 -9.86 3.76 21.95
CA VAL A 238 -10.06 2.61 22.84
C VAL A 238 -10.33 1.37 22.00
N ASN A 239 -10.33 0.21 22.65
CA ASN A 239 -10.55 -1.07 21.99
C ASN A 239 -9.57 -1.27 20.81
N CYS A 240 -8.26 -1.20 21.11
CA CYS A 240 -7.24 -1.67 20.20
C CYS A 240 -7.56 -3.12 19.80
N ASP A 241 -7.92 -3.33 18.52
CA ASP A 241 -8.31 -4.63 17.97
C ASP A 241 -7.12 -5.50 17.54
N ALA A 242 -5.89 -5.03 17.82
CA ALA A 242 -4.70 -5.87 17.79
C ALA A 242 -4.90 -7.10 18.68
N ARG A 243 -4.49 -8.26 18.19
CA ARG A 243 -4.44 -9.47 19.02
C ARG A 243 -3.36 -9.27 20.09
N THR A 244 -3.51 -9.90 21.25
CA THR A 244 -2.40 -9.92 22.22
C THR A 244 -1.45 -11.02 21.78
N PRO A 245 -0.14 -10.74 21.62
CA PRO A 245 0.82 -11.76 21.18
C PRO A 245 0.73 -12.99 22.06
N ALA A 246 0.50 -14.15 21.48
CA ALA A 246 0.38 -15.44 22.16
C ALA A 246 1.53 -16.36 21.77
N GLU A 247 1.68 -17.50 22.44
CA GLU A 247 2.44 -18.60 21.85
C GLU A 247 1.61 -19.12 20.68
N GLU A 248 2.25 -19.45 19.55
CA GLU A 248 1.58 -19.91 18.33
C GLU A 248 0.52 -20.99 18.61
N GLU A 249 -0.71 -20.77 18.16
CA GLU A 249 -1.75 -21.79 18.06
C GLU A 249 -1.98 -22.08 16.57
N CYS A 250 -2.21 -23.34 16.20
CA CYS A 250 -2.54 -23.64 14.81
C CYS A 250 -3.92 -23.07 14.44
N ASN A 251 -3.94 -21.92 13.78
CA ASN A 251 -5.14 -21.18 13.42
C ASN A 251 -5.02 -20.31 12.15
N GLY A 252 -3.87 -20.32 11.47
CA GLY A 252 -3.66 -19.59 10.21
C GLY A 252 -3.28 -18.14 10.39
N ILE A 253 -3.01 -17.74 11.63
CA ILE A 253 -2.71 -16.37 12.01
C ILE A 253 -1.43 -16.42 12.83
N ASP A 254 -0.50 -15.56 12.43
CA ASP A 254 0.67 -15.15 13.20
C ASP A 254 0.20 -14.64 14.58
N ASP A 255 0.29 -15.49 15.59
CA ASP A 255 -0.23 -15.30 16.95
C ASP A 255 0.80 -14.58 17.82
N ASP A 256 2.09 -14.84 17.62
CA ASP A 256 3.21 -14.12 18.23
C ASP A 256 3.58 -12.83 17.47
N CYS A 257 3.10 -12.72 16.22
CA CYS A 257 3.29 -11.58 15.31
C CYS A 257 4.75 -11.36 14.85
N ASN A 258 5.50 -12.45 14.64
CA ASN A 258 6.87 -12.42 14.11
C ASN A 258 6.96 -12.30 12.58
N GLY A 259 5.86 -12.47 11.86
CA GLY A 259 5.75 -12.37 10.40
C GLY A 259 5.62 -13.71 9.67
N ILE A 260 5.50 -14.84 10.39
CA ILE A 260 5.33 -16.18 9.83
C ILE A 260 4.18 -16.89 10.57
N PRO A 261 2.99 -17.06 9.96
CA PRO A 261 1.89 -17.78 10.60
C PRO A 261 2.23 -19.24 10.93
N ASP A 262 1.79 -19.69 12.09
CA ASP A 262 1.83 -21.08 12.57
C ASP A 262 3.25 -21.68 12.70
N ASP A 263 4.25 -20.86 12.98
CA ASP A 263 5.65 -21.28 13.14
C ASP A 263 5.95 -21.84 14.55
N GLY A 264 7.13 -22.43 14.75
CA GLY A 264 7.52 -23.02 16.04
C GLY A 264 6.71 -24.23 16.56
N LEU A 265 5.55 -24.53 15.95
CA LEU A 265 4.65 -25.62 16.31
C LEU A 265 5.26 -26.99 16.02
N SER A 266 5.15 -27.90 17.00
CA SER A 266 5.42 -29.33 16.82
C SER A 266 4.14 -30.08 16.50
N ASP A 267 4.20 -31.10 15.62
CA ASP A 267 3.09 -32.03 15.34
C ASP A 267 2.28 -32.38 16.60
N GLY A 268 0.95 -32.24 16.50
CA GLY A 268 0.04 -32.23 17.64
C GLY A 268 -0.28 -33.61 18.22
N GLU A 269 -1.31 -33.66 19.07
CA GLU A 269 -1.74 -34.91 19.69
C GLU A 269 -2.27 -35.93 18.65
N PRO A 270 -2.28 -37.23 18.98
CA PRO A 270 -2.96 -38.24 18.16
C PRO A 270 -4.44 -37.91 18.06
N CYS A 271 -4.97 -37.90 16.84
CA CYS A 271 -6.35 -37.57 16.53
C CYS A 271 -7.02 -38.71 15.77
N GLU A 272 -8.35 -38.62 15.66
CA GLU A 272 -9.17 -39.69 15.10
C GLU A 272 -10.32 -39.07 14.26
N ASN A 273 -10.36 -39.40 12.97
CA ASN A 273 -11.46 -39.03 12.06
C ASN A 273 -12.49 -40.15 12.07
N THR A 274 -13.73 -39.86 12.47
CA THR A 274 -14.80 -40.86 12.62
C THR A 274 -16.03 -40.48 11.79
N ASN A 275 -16.61 -41.42 11.06
CA ASN A 275 -17.90 -41.26 10.38
C ASN A 275 -18.75 -42.55 10.47
N GLU A 276 -19.59 -42.84 9.47
CA GLU A 276 -20.42 -44.05 9.46
C GLU A 276 -19.68 -45.34 9.06
N PHE A 277 -18.50 -45.23 8.42
CA PHE A 277 -17.68 -46.36 8.01
C PHE A 277 -16.73 -46.80 9.14
N GLY A 278 -15.95 -45.87 9.70
CA GLY A 278 -14.98 -46.24 10.74
C GLY A 278 -14.33 -45.06 11.45
N SER A 279 -13.08 -45.24 11.89
CA SER A 279 -12.42 -44.39 12.88
C SER A 279 -10.90 -44.34 12.69
N CYS A 280 -10.45 -43.59 11.69
CA CYS A 280 -9.05 -43.47 11.28
C CYS A 280 -8.22 -42.66 12.26
N ARG A 281 -7.01 -43.15 12.59
CA ARG A 281 -6.07 -42.45 13.48
C ARG A 281 -4.94 -41.80 12.71
N GLY A 282 -4.55 -40.61 13.15
CA GLY A 282 -3.41 -39.88 12.64
C GLY A 282 -2.83 -38.96 13.69
N THR A 283 -1.95 -38.06 13.27
CA THR A 283 -1.42 -36.97 14.10
C THR A 283 -2.06 -35.66 13.65
N GLN A 284 -2.33 -34.73 14.55
CA GLN A 284 -2.73 -33.39 14.14
C GLN A 284 -1.55 -32.69 13.47
N VAL A 285 -1.73 -32.25 12.23
CA VAL A 285 -0.76 -31.40 11.52
C VAL A 285 -1.40 -30.05 11.31
N CYS A 286 -0.62 -29.00 11.49
CA CYS A 286 -1.14 -27.66 11.33
C CYS A 286 -1.36 -27.34 9.85
N MET A 287 -2.57 -26.89 9.50
CA MET A 287 -2.92 -26.43 8.15
C MET A 287 -3.41 -24.98 8.15
N GLY A 288 -2.79 -24.17 9.01
CA GLY A 288 -3.11 -22.76 9.21
C GLY A 288 -4.59 -22.52 9.49
N PRO A 289 -5.34 -21.81 8.62
CA PRO A 289 -6.71 -21.38 8.92
C PRO A 289 -7.74 -22.51 8.98
N LEU A 290 -7.35 -23.74 8.60
CA LEU A 290 -8.14 -24.96 8.83
C LEU A 290 -7.93 -25.55 10.24
N GLY A 291 -6.97 -25.00 10.99
CA GLY A 291 -6.55 -25.43 12.31
C GLY A 291 -5.72 -26.72 12.28
N TRP A 292 -5.70 -27.38 13.44
CA TRP A 292 -5.12 -28.72 13.62
C TRP A 292 -5.92 -29.78 12.85
N THR A 293 -5.65 -29.89 11.54
CA THR A 293 -6.22 -30.92 10.68
C THR A 293 -5.68 -32.29 11.09
N CYS A 294 -6.58 -33.26 11.27
CA CYS A 294 -6.16 -34.62 11.52
C CYS A 294 -5.64 -35.26 10.23
N THR A 295 -4.39 -35.72 10.22
CA THR A 295 -3.80 -36.50 9.10
C THR A 295 -4.37 -37.91 8.98
N ALA A 296 -5.27 -38.32 9.87
CA ALA A 296 -6.07 -39.51 9.65
C ALA A 296 -6.76 -39.42 8.29
N ALA A 297 -6.80 -40.51 7.54
CA ALA A 297 -7.71 -40.62 6.41
C ALA A 297 -9.14 -40.29 6.86
N THR A 298 -9.99 -39.79 5.96
CA THR A 298 -11.43 -39.82 6.24
C THR A 298 -11.87 -41.27 6.00
N PRO A 299 -12.44 -41.97 6.99
CA PRO A 299 -12.87 -43.34 6.80
C PRO A 299 -13.80 -43.43 5.60
N ALA A 300 -13.52 -44.32 4.66
CA ALA A 300 -14.34 -44.53 3.47
C ALA A 300 -15.05 -45.89 3.55
N GLU A 301 -15.99 -46.13 2.65
CA GLU A 301 -16.34 -47.52 2.34
C GLU A 301 -15.08 -48.21 1.85
N GLU A 302 -14.75 -49.36 2.42
CA GLU A 302 -13.61 -50.17 1.99
C GLU A 302 -13.65 -50.39 0.48
N VAL A 303 -12.54 -50.06 -0.19
CA VAL A 303 -12.32 -50.35 -1.62
C VAL A 303 -11.11 -51.25 -1.68
N CYS A 304 -11.17 -52.30 -2.51
CA CYS A 304 -10.07 -53.24 -2.57
C CYS A 304 -8.82 -52.61 -3.21
N ASP A 305 -7.91 -52.11 -2.39
CA ASP A 305 -6.64 -51.50 -2.78
C ASP A 305 -5.46 -51.89 -1.87
N GLY A 306 -5.70 -52.65 -0.79
CA GLY A 306 -4.68 -53.05 0.17
C GLY A 306 -4.41 -52.02 1.28
N ILE A 307 -5.28 -51.02 1.43
CA ILE A 307 -5.29 -50.01 2.48
C ILE A 307 -6.47 -50.28 3.44
N ASP A 308 -6.30 -49.93 4.70
CA ASP A 308 -7.35 -49.92 5.73
C ASP A 308 -8.09 -48.58 5.58
N ASN A 309 -9.13 -48.57 4.75
CA ASN A 309 -9.83 -47.39 4.25
C ASN A 309 -10.90 -46.89 5.23
N ASP A 310 -11.56 -47.77 5.98
CA ASP A 310 -12.42 -47.41 7.12
C ASP A 310 -11.62 -47.30 8.44
N CYS A 311 -10.37 -47.79 8.43
CA CYS A 311 -9.43 -47.81 9.53
C CYS A 311 -9.90 -48.60 10.77
N ASN A 312 -10.69 -49.65 10.58
CA ASN A 312 -11.11 -50.55 11.65
C ASN A 312 -9.98 -51.46 12.17
N GLY A 313 -8.85 -51.50 11.47
CA GLY A 313 -7.65 -52.28 11.79
C GLY A 313 -7.48 -53.53 10.91
N GLU A 314 -8.42 -53.82 10.02
CA GLU A 314 -8.45 -54.95 9.10
C GLU A 314 -8.61 -54.43 7.66
N ILE A 315 -7.48 -54.17 6.98
CA ILE A 315 -7.39 -53.84 5.54
C ILE A 315 -8.42 -54.64 4.70
N ASP A 316 -9.19 -54.01 3.80
CA ASP A 316 -10.09 -54.69 2.84
C ASP A 316 -11.14 -55.66 3.48
N ASP A 317 -11.61 -55.46 4.72
CA ASP A 317 -12.37 -56.50 5.43
C ASP A 317 -13.72 -56.97 4.82
N PRO A 318 -14.59 -56.16 4.15
CA PRO A 318 -15.80 -56.70 3.53
C PRO A 318 -15.50 -57.57 2.30
N PHE A 319 -14.27 -57.52 1.79
CA PHE A 319 -13.78 -58.41 0.73
C PHE A 319 -13.17 -59.70 1.30
N LYS A 320 -13.04 -59.80 2.63
CA LYS A 320 -12.50 -60.96 3.34
C LYS A 320 -13.59 -61.80 3.98
N VAL A 321 -13.42 -63.12 3.91
CA VAL A 321 -14.23 -64.11 4.63
C VAL A 321 -13.27 -65.02 5.39
N ASP A 322 -13.51 -65.22 6.69
CA ASP A 322 -12.59 -65.90 7.62
C ASP A 322 -11.13 -65.35 7.57
N GLY A 323 -11.00 -64.03 7.43
CA GLY A 323 -9.70 -63.32 7.44
C GLY A 323 -8.90 -63.41 6.12
N LYS A 324 -9.53 -63.84 5.02
CA LYS A 324 -8.88 -64.02 3.71
C LYS A 324 -9.78 -63.49 2.60
N TYR A 325 -9.20 -62.87 1.57
CA TYR A 325 -9.90 -62.42 0.36
C TYR A 325 -10.79 -63.53 -0.21
N GLY A 326 -12.10 -63.36 -0.10
CA GLY A 326 -13.07 -64.46 -0.06
C GLY A 326 -14.39 -64.22 -0.78
N THR A 327 -14.62 -63.00 -1.26
CA THR A 327 -15.75 -62.67 -2.14
C THR A 327 -15.50 -63.15 -3.57
N LEU A 328 -16.53 -63.10 -4.43
CA LEU A 328 -16.41 -63.55 -5.83
C LEU A 328 -15.48 -62.65 -6.63
N GLU A 329 -15.50 -61.35 -6.34
CA GLU A 329 -14.78 -60.27 -7.02
C GLU A 329 -13.33 -60.12 -6.52
N HIS A 330 -13.02 -60.70 -5.35
CA HIS A 330 -11.71 -60.61 -4.69
C HIS A 330 -11.36 -61.95 -4.03
N CYS A 331 -11.20 -63.01 -4.82
CA CYS A 331 -10.92 -64.34 -4.28
C CYS A 331 -9.42 -64.67 -4.28
N GLY A 332 -8.86 -64.92 -3.10
CA GLY A 332 -7.46 -65.27 -2.91
C GLY A 332 -6.49 -64.09 -2.91
N ALA A 333 -6.86 -62.99 -3.57
CA ALA A 333 -6.15 -61.71 -3.54
C ALA A 333 -7.11 -60.57 -3.88
N CYS A 334 -6.68 -59.34 -3.59
CA CYS A 334 -7.42 -58.14 -3.95
C CYS A 334 -7.56 -57.98 -5.49
N ASN A 335 -8.69 -57.40 -5.92
CA ASN A 335 -9.13 -57.27 -7.33
C ASN A 335 -9.05 -58.55 -8.20
N ARG A 336 -8.98 -59.73 -7.56
CA ARG A 336 -8.93 -61.03 -8.24
C ARG A 336 -10.32 -61.63 -8.38
N SER A 337 -11.07 -61.12 -9.36
CA SER A 337 -12.43 -61.56 -9.62
C SER A 337 -12.47 -62.95 -10.26
N CYS A 338 -13.25 -63.86 -9.69
CA CYS A 338 -13.59 -65.14 -10.30
C CYS A 338 -14.68 -65.02 -11.36
N LEU A 339 -15.35 -63.87 -11.46
CA LEU A 339 -16.36 -63.64 -12.49
C LEU A 339 -15.69 -63.79 -13.87
N GLU A 340 -16.35 -64.54 -14.76
CA GLU A 340 -15.90 -64.80 -16.14
C GLU A 340 -14.57 -65.56 -16.31
N ILE A 341 -13.81 -65.85 -15.25
CA ILE A 341 -12.54 -66.63 -15.32
C ILE A 341 -12.74 -68.07 -15.82
N PHE A 342 -13.87 -68.71 -15.53
CA PHE A 342 -14.13 -70.09 -15.93
C PHE A 342 -15.08 -70.13 -17.14
N PRO A 343 -14.61 -70.52 -18.34
CA PRO A 343 -15.48 -70.60 -19.52
C PRO A 343 -16.55 -71.67 -19.34
N ASN A 344 -17.81 -71.29 -19.65
CA ASN A 344 -18.98 -72.17 -19.55
C ASN A 344 -19.24 -72.66 -18.12
N ALA A 345 -19.12 -71.77 -17.13
CA ALA A 345 -19.25 -72.10 -15.71
C ALA A 345 -19.77 -70.95 -14.84
N THR A 346 -20.46 -71.31 -13.76
CA THR A 346 -20.71 -70.41 -12.63
C THR A 346 -19.58 -70.53 -11.60
N PRO A 347 -18.83 -69.43 -11.33
CA PRO A 347 -17.72 -69.42 -10.38
C PRO A 347 -18.16 -69.34 -8.91
N GLY A 348 -17.21 -69.58 -8.01
CA GLY A 348 -17.28 -69.34 -6.56
C GLY A 348 -15.87 -69.25 -5.96
N CYS A 349 -15.78 -68.88 -4.68
CA CYS A 349 -14.50 -68.82 -3.96
C CYS A 349 -14.38 -69.94 -2.92
N ASP A 350 -13.38 -70.82 -3.06
CA ASP A 350 -13.12 -71.91 -2.10
C ASP A 350 -12.21 -71.42 -0.97
N LEU A 351 -12.84 -71.13 0.17
CA LEU A 351 -12.20 -70.70 1.42
C LEU A 351 -11.51 -71.83 2.20
N SER A 352 -11.66 -73.11 1.79
CA SER A 352 -11.14 -74.26 2.53
C SER A 352 -9.62 -74.41 2.51
N LYS A 353 -8.92 -73.59 1.72
CA LYS A 353 -7.45 -73.61 1.56
C LYS A 353 -6.77 -72.47 2.32
N GLU A 354 -5.46 -72.57 2.47
CA GLU A 354 -4.64 -71.58 3.20
C GLU A 354 -4.76 -70.18 2.56
N VAL A 355 -4.67 -70.11 1.23
CA VAL A 355 -5.08 -68.96 0.40
C VAL A 355 -6.34 -69.37 -0.36
N PRO A 356 -7.44 -68.58 -0.36
CA PRO A 356 -8.63 -68.90 -1.12
C PRO A 356 -8.37 -68.93 -2.62
N ARG A 357 -9.21 -69.63 -3.37
CA ARG A 357 -9.02 -69.86 -4.80
C ARG A 357 -10.35 -69.87 -5.51
N CYS A 358 -10.40 -69.26 -6.70
CA CYS A 358 -11.55 -69.40 -7.58
C CYS A 358 -11.80 -70.88 -7.87
N VAL A 359 -13.05 -71.30 -7.80
CA VAL A 359 -13.50 -72.65 -8.16
C VAL A 359 -14.78 -72.60 -8.98
N VAL A 360 -15.00 -73.63 -9.80
CA VAL A 360 -16.27 -73.93 -10.45
C VAL A 360 -17.26 -74.40 -9.39
N VAL A 361 -18.42 -73.75 -9.30
CA VAL A 361 -19.56 -74.17 -8.48
C VAL A 361 -20.55 -75.00 -9.31
N GLU A 362 -20.88 -74.51 -10.49
CA GLU A 362 -21.79 -75.16 -11.45
C GLU A 362 -21.25 -74.95 -12.88
N CYS A 363 -21.61 -75.82 -13.83
CA CYS A 363 -21.22 -75.68 -15.24
C CYS A 363 -22.41 -75.29 -16.10
N ASP A 364 -22.15 -74.53 -17.17
CA ASP A 364 -23.20 -74.08 -18.08
C ASP A 364 -23.78 -75.24 -18.90
N PRO A 365 -25.04 -75.15 -19.36
CA PRO A 365 -25.71 -76.20 -20.12
C PRO A 365 -24.90 -76.64 -21.36
N GLY A 366 -24.33 -77.85 -21.29
CA GLY A 366 -23.42 -78.39 -22.32
C GLY A 366 -22.08 -78.89 -21.76
N TYR A 367 -21.74 -78.52 -20.52
CA TYR A 367 -20.45 -78.75 -19.90
C TYR A 367 -20.58 -79.39 -18.51
N TYR A 368 -19.56 -80.13 -18.08
CA TYR A 368 -19.56 -80.89 -16.83
C TYR A 368 -18.31 -80.61 -15.99
N ARG A 369 -18.50 -80.55 -14.67
CA ARG A 369 -17.47 -80.25 -13.68
C ARG A 369 -16.51 -81.44 -13.57
N LEU A 370 -15.32 -81.31 -14.15
CA LEU A 370 -14.27 -82.33 -14.08
C LEU A 370 -13.54 -82.29 -12.73
N ASN A 371 -13.32 -81.09 -12.22
CA ASN A 371 -12.78 -80.83 -10.90
C ASN A 371 -13.19 -79.42 -10.44
N ASP A 372 -12.62 -78.95 -9.34
CA ASP A 372 -12.86 -77.62 -8.79
C ASP A 372 -12.55 -76.44 -9.74
N TYR A 373 -11.94 -76.64 -10.92
CA TYR A 373 -11.36 -75.54 -11.71
C TYR A 373 -11.73 -75.54 -13.20
N GLN A 374 -12.42 -76.55 -13.71
CA GLN A 374 -12.71 -76.63 -15.14
C GLN A 374 -14.01 -77.38 -15.43
N CYS A 375 -14.77 -76.80 -16.36
CA CYS A 375 -15.93 -77.41 -17.01
C CYS A 375 -15.49 -77.96 -18.37
N ILE A 376 -15.62 -79.27 -18.58
CA ILE A 376 -15.27 -79.92 -19.85
C ILE A 376 -16.53 -80.15 -20.70
N PRO A 377 -16.44 -80.12 -22.05
CA PRO A 377 -17.57 -80.43 -22.91
C PRO A 377 -18.12 -81.84 -22.66
N LEU A 378 -19.44 -81.95 -22.63
CA LEU A 378 -20.26 -83.17 -22.50
C LEU A 378 -19.71 -84.45 -23.17
N THR A 379 -19.14 -84.31 -24.36
CA THR A 379 -18.75 -85.43 -25.24
C THR A 379 -17.38 -86.04 -24.92
N SER A 380 -16.63 -85.46 -23.99
CA SER A 380 -15.23 -85.84 -23.74
C SER A 380 -15.06 -87.15 -22.94
N VAL A 381 -16.08 -87.60 -22.20
CA VAL A 381 -15.97 -88.74 -21.25
C VAL A 381 -16.93 -89.90 -21.57
N LEU A 382 -18.06 -89.62 -22.23
CA LEU A 382 -19.06 -90.62 -22.58
C LEU A 382 -18.44 -91.77 -23.39
N CYS A 383 -18.88 -93.00 -23.13
CA CYS A 383 -18.35 -94.22 -23.73
C CYS A 383 -16.86 -94.52 -23.43
N SER A 384 -16.25 -93.89 -22.41
CA SER A 384 -14.96 -94.35 -21.86
C SER A 384 -15.14 -95.69 -21.14
N SER A 385 -14.23 -96.65 -21.33
CA SER A 385 -14.29 -97.97 -20.67
C SER A 385 -13.92 -97.88 -19.19
N CYS A 386 -14.65 -98.57 -18.33
CA CYS A 386 -14.47 -98.56 -16.88
C CYS A 386 -14.62 -99.98 -16.28
N VAL A 387 -14.25 -100.14 -15.02
CA VAL A 387 -14.43 -101.37 -14.22
C VAL A 387 -15.29 -101.10 -12.98
N ILE A 388 -15.13 -99.93 -12.35
CA ILE A 388 -15.90 -99.43 -11.21
C ILE A 388 -16.38 -97.98 -11.45
N ASP A 389 -17.38 -97.52 -10.70
CA ASP A 389 -17.94 -96.16 -10.82
C ASP A 389 -16.84 -95.08 -10.67
N ASP A 390 -15.84 -95.29 -9.78
CA ASP A 390 -14.70 -94.38 -9.56
C ASP A 390 -13.75 -94.23 -10.77
N ASP A 391 -13.81 -95.11 -11.78
CA ASP A 391 -13.01 -94.95 -13.02
C ASP A 391 -13.57 -93.85 -13.93
N CYS A 392 -14.76 -93.31 -13.62
CA CYS A 392 -15.45 -92.29 -14.39
C CYS A 392 -15.19 -90.90 -13.81
N ILE A 393 -14.48 -90.06 -14.55
CA ILE A 393 -13.95 -88.76 -14.07
C ILE A 393 -15.00 -87.65 -13.84
N ILE A 394 -16.29 -87.92 -14.02
CA ILE A 394 -17.38 -86.96 -13.78
C ILE A 394 -18.04 -87.31 -12.44
N GLU A 395 -18.22 -86.32 -11.57
CA GLU A 395 -18.87 -86.53 -10.26
C GLU A 395 -20.30 -87.08 -10.42
N GLY A 396 -20.56 -88.26 -9.86
CA GLY A 396 -21.85 -88.96 -9.98
C GLY A 396 -22.04 -89.79 -11.27
N ALA A 397 -21.05 -89.83 -12.16
CA ALA A 397 -21.02 -90.79 -13.28
C ALA A 397 -20.85 -92.22 -12.76
N ARG A 398 -21.40 -93.16 -13.52
CA ARG A 398 -21.44 -94.57 -13.13
C ARG A 398 -20.95 -95.48 -14.24
N CYS A 399 -20.30 -96.56 -13.83
CA CYS A 399 -19.74 -97.55 -14.71
C CYS A 399 -20.80 -98.60 -15.05
N ILE A 400 -21.48 -98.39 -16.18
CA ILE A 400 -22.69 -99.12 -16.54
C ILE A 400 -22.45 -100.11 -17.68
N PRO A 401 -23.10 -101.28 -17.67
CA PRO A 401 -23.02 -102.23 -18.78
C PRO A 401 -23.81 -101.70 -19.98
N ILE A 402 -23.12 -101.43 -21.08
CA ILE A 402 -23.72 -101.01 -22.36
C ILE A 402 -23.68 -102.19 -23.34
N GLY A 403 -24.57 -102.22 -24.34
CA GLY A 403 -25.04 -103.42 -25.04
C GLY A 403 -23.99 -104.33 -25.72
N ASP A 404 -22.75 -103.85 -25.87
CA ASP A 404 -21.61 -104.57 -26.44
C ASP A 404 -20.96 -105.58 -25.48
N GLY A 405 -21.39 -105.63 -24.21
CA GLY A 405 -20.86 -106.56 -23.20
C GLY A 405 -19.61 -106.06 -22.47
N GLY A 406 -19.36 -104.75 -22.51
CA GLY A 406 -18.38 -104.05 -21.67
C GLY A 406 -19.07 -103.02 -20.77
N ASN A 407 -18.38 -102.61 -19.70
CA ASN A 407 -18.83 -101.50 -18.87
C ASN A 407 -18.18 -100.20 -19.36
N PHE A 408 -18.98 -99.14 -19.41
CA PHE A 408 -18.55 -97.82 -19.86
C PHE A 408 -19.13 -96.73 -18.96
N CYS A 409 -18.45 -95.59 -18.90
CA CYS A 409 -18.91 -94.43 -18.17
C CYS A 409 -20.16 -93.84 -18.83
N GLY A 410 -21.27 -93.95 -18.11
CA GLY A 410 -22.42 -93.08 -18.29
C GLY A 410 -22.19 -91.74 -17.60
N GLN A 411 -23.25 -90.95 -17.51
CA GLN A 411 -23.24 -89.61 -16.91
C GLN A 411 -24.60 -89.35 -16.26
N PRO A 412 -24.69 -88.84 -15.02
CA PRO A 412 -25.96 -88.67 -14.34
C PRO A 412 -26.85 -87.68 -15.08
N CYS A 413 -28.13 -88.03 -15.24
CA CYS A 413 -29.12 -87.22 -15.93
C CYS A 413 -30.49 -87.30 -15.23
N SER A 414 -31.32 -86.30 -15.46
CA SER A 414 -32.71 -86.21 -14.97
C SER A 414 -33.74 -86.30 -16.11
N GLY A 415 -33.32 -86.09 -17.35
CA GLY A 415 -34.08 -86.37 -18.57
C GLY A 415 -33.23 -86.30 -19.84
N ASP A 416 -33.80 -86.66 -20.99
CA ASP A 416 -33.07 -86.72 -22.27
C ASP A 416 -32.40 -85.40 -22.70
N ILE A 417 -32.86 -84.25 -22.18
CA ILE A 417 -32.29 -82.94 -22.48
C ILE A 417 -30.92 -82.69 -21.82
N ASP A 418 -30.59 -83.44 -20.77
CA ASP A 418 -29.31 -83.36 -20.07
C ASP A 418 -28.20 -84.14 -20.81
N CYS A 419 -28.60 -84.91 -21.83
CA CYS A 419 -27.72 -85.78 -22.62
C CYS A 419 -27.38 -85.14 -23.99
N PRO A 420 -26.14 -85.31 -24.49
CA PRO A 420 -25.74 -84.75 -25.76
C PRO A 420 -26.37 -85.51 -26.93
N THR A 421 -26.53 -84.83 -28.07
CA THR A 421 -27.17 -85.38 -29.27
C THR A 421 -26.59 -86.76 -29.64
N GLY A 422 -27.45 -87.78 -29.66
CA GLY A 422 -27.06 -89.17 -29.87
C GLY A 422 -27.06 -90.04 -28.61
N TYR A 423 -27.36 -89.46 -27.44
CA TYR A 423 -27.51 -90.16 -26.16
C TYR A 423 -28.90 -89.88 -25.57
N ASN A 424 -29.48 -90.86 -24.86
CA ASN A 424 -30.74 -90.73 -24.11
C ASN A 424 -30.47 -90.94 -22.63
N CYS A 425 -31.29 -90.33 -21.77
CA CYS A 425 -31.24 -90.56 -20.33
C CYS A 425 -31.95 -91.86 -19.99
N LEU A 426 -31.20 -92.90 -19.60
CA LEU A 426 -31.72 -94.24 -19.35
C LEU A 426 -31.35 -94.74 -17.95
N PRO A 427 -32.26 -95.46 -17.26
CA PRO A 427 -32.00 -95.95 -15.91
C PRO A 427 -30.74 -96.81 -15.77
N ALA A 428 -30.00 -96.58 -14.69
CA ALA A 428 -28.78 -97.31 -14.35
C ALA A 428 -28.94 -98.07 -13.02
N GLU A 429 -28.54 -99.34 -13.00
CA GLU A 429 -28.79 -100.21 -11.85
C GLU A 429 -27.97 -99.77 -10.61
N GLY A 430 -28.66 -99.35 -9.55
CA GLY A 430 -28.05 -98.97 -8.27
C GLY A 430 -27.75 -97.48 -8.05
N GLY A 431 -28.25 -96.57 -8.89
CA GLY A 431 -27.98 -95.14 -8.78
C GLY A 431 -28.92 -94.29 -9.65
N PRO A 432 -28.64 -92.99 -9.86
CA PRO A 432 -29.42 -92.13 -10.76
C PRO A 432 -29.28 -92.58 -12.21
N ASP A 433 -30.28 -92.24 -13.02
CA ASP A 433 -30.31 -92.49 -14.47
C ASP A 433 -29.07 -91.90 -15.16
N GLN A 434 -28.64 -92.51 -16.26
CA GLN A 434 -27.38 -92.17 -16.94
C GLN A 434 -27.58 -91.96 -18.44
N CYS A 435 -26.88 -90.98 -19.01
CA CYS A 435 -26.80 -90.78 -20.45
C CYS A 435 -26.13 -91.99 -21.12
N GLN A 436 -26.89 -92.67 -21.96
CA GLN A 436 -26.50 -93.88 -22.68
C GLN A 436 -26.67 -93.67 -24.19
N PRO A 437 -25.76 -94.17 -25.04
CA PRO A 437 -25.79 -93.90 -26.47
C PRO A 437 -27.03 -94.54 -27.09
N THR A 438 -27.71 -93.80 -27.97
CA THR A 438 -28.90 -94.27 -28.71
C THR A 438 -28.62 -95.45 -29.65
N SER A 439 -27.35 -95.63 -30.05
CA SER A 439 -26.86 -96.82 -30.76
C SER A 439 -26.89 -98.09 -29.90
N GLY A 440 -26.93 -97.95 -28.57
CA GLY A 440 -26.71 -99.02 -27.61
C GLY A 440 -25.27 -99.52 -27.53
N SER A 441 -24.32 -98.83 -28.16
CA SER A 441 -22.93 -99.27 -28.37
C SER A 441 -21.91 -98.16 -28.14
N CYS A 442 -20.76 -98.52 -27.57
CA CYS A 442 -19.62 -97.63 -27.29
C CYS A 442 -18.34 -98.04 -28.04
N ALA A 443 -18.39 -99.07 -28.89
CA ALA A 443 -17.26 -99.52 -29.69
C ALA A 443 -17.19 -98.78 -31.04
N CYS A 444 -15.99 -98.40 -31.50
CA CYS A 444 -15.80 -97.86 -32.84
C CYS A 444 -15.93 -99.00 -33.89
N THR A 445 -17.14 -99.21 -34.39
CA THR A 445 -17.49 -100.22 -35.40
C THR A 445 -17.65 -99.62 -36.80
N GLY A 446 -16.91 -98.56 -37.12
CA GLY A 446 -16.92 -97.90 -38.44
C GLY A 446 -17.96 -96.78 -38.63
N ASP A 447 -18.65 -96.35 -37.57
CA ASP A 447 -19.56 -95.20 -37.63
C ASP A 447 -18.79 -93.90 -37.36
N THR A 448 -18.67 -93.04 -38.37
CA THR A 448 -17.91 -91.79 -38.32
C THR A 448 -18.61 -90.65 -37.59
N SER A 449 -19.86 -90.84 -37.14
CA SER A 449 -20.54 -89.90 -36.25
C SER A 449 -20.12 -90.05 -34.78
N ILE A 450 -19.47 -91.16 -34.44
CA ILE A 450 -18.99 -91.42 -33.07
C ILE A 450 -17.64 -90.73 -32.87
N SER A 451 -17.59 -89.82 -31.89
CA SER A 451 -16.37 -89.21 -31.37
C SER A 451 -16.18 -89.55 -29.88
N ARG A 452 -14.95 -89.43 -29.40
CA ARG A 452 -14.61 -89.49 -27.97
C ARG A 452 -13.58 -88.42 -27.63
N GLY A 453 -13.49 -88.04 -26.35
CA GLY A 453 -12.36 -87.25 -25.86
C GLY A 453 -11.04 -88.01 -25.97
N CYS A 454 -9.96 -87.26 -26.11
CA CYS A 454 -8.59 -87.76 -26.02
C CYS A 454 -7.71 -86.73 -25.30
N SER A 455 -6.56 -87.19 -24.84
CA SER A 455 -5.61 -86.37 -24.10
C SER A 455 -4.20 -86.63 -24.59
N VAL A 456 -3.43 -85.56 -24.79
CA VAL A 456 -2.00 -85.61 -25.06
C VAL A 456 -1.29 -85.05 -23.83
N THR A 457 -0.32 -85.80 -23.30
CA THR A 457 0.46 -85.37 -22.14
C THR A 457 1.84 -84.95 -22.60
N TYR A 458 2.19 -83.68 -22.38
CA TYR A 458 3.54 -83.20 -22.56
C TYR A 458 4.40 -83.52 -21.33
N GLN A 459 5.63 -83.94 -21.56
CA GLN A 459 6.67 -84.10 -20.54
C GLN A 459 7.96 -83.54 -21.11
N ASP A 460 8.59 -82.60 -20.38
CA ASP A 460 9.86 -82.00 -20.79
C ASP A 460 10.92 -83.11 -21.03
N PRO A 461 11.42 -83.29 -22.27
CA PRO A 461 12.40 -84.32 -22.60
C PRO A 461 13.79 -84.08 -21.98
N LEU A 462 14.09 -82.84 -21.60
CA LEU A 462 15.35 -82.40 -20.99
C LEU A 462 15.26 -82.37 -19.45
N ASN A 463 14.07 -82.18 -18.89
CA ASN A 463 13.80 -82.27 -17.45
C ASN A 463 12.69 -83.29 -17.13
N PRO A 464 13.01 -84.59 -17.04
CA PRO A 464 12.05 -85.64 -16.68
C PRO A 464 11.45 -85.54 -15.26
N THR A 465 11.87 -84.54 -14.47
CA THR A 465 11.32 -84.23 -13.13
C THR A 465 10.43 -82.98 -13.12
N ALA A 466 10.28 -82.29 -14.25
CA ALA A 466 9.26 -81.25 -14.41
C ALA A 466 7.84 -81.89 -14.37
N PRO A 467 6.80 -81.16 -13.89
CA PRO A 467 5.43 -81.66 -13.93
C PRO A 467 4.96 -81.88 -15.36
N SER A 468 4.44 -83.08 -15.66
CA SER A 468 3.68 -83.31 -16.88
C SER A 468 2.39 -82.49 -16.84
N TYR A 469 2.03 -81.84 -17.94
CA TYR A 469 0.70 -81.29 -18.15
C TYR A 469 0.03 -81.92 -19.37
N THR A 470 -1.30 -81.87 -19.40
CA THR A 470 -2.11 -82.68 -20.32
C THR A 470 -3.16 -81.80 -20.99
N CYS A 471 -3.11 -81.76 -22.31
CA CYS A 471 -4.01 -80.99 -23.15
C CYS A 471 -5.05 -81.93 -23.77
N PHE A 472 -6.27 -81.44 -23.93
CA PHE A 472 -7.42 -82.26 -24.31
C PHE A 472 -7.87 -81.94 -25.74
N GLY A 473 -8.28 -82.99 -26.44
CA GLY A 473 -8.69 -82.92 -27.85
C GLY A 473 -9.78 -83.92 -28.17
N VAL A 474 -10.06 -84.07 -29.47
CA VAL A 474 -11.10 -84.98 -29.97
C VAL A 474 -10.51 -86.09 -30.85
N GLN A 475 -10.95 -87.33 -30.63
CA GLN A 475 -10.75 -88.45 -31.54
C GLN A 475 -12.06 -88.80 -32.25
N ARG A 476 -11.98 -89.00 -33.57
CA ARG A 476 -13.11 -89.40 -34.42
C ARG A 476 -12.94 -90.87 -34.83
N CYS A 477 -14.03 -91.63 -34.81
CA CYS A 477 -14.02 -93.01 -35.31
C CYS A 477 -13.90 -93.01 -36.85
N GLN A 478 -13.05 -93.90 -37.38
CA GLN A 478 -12.79 -94.11 -38.80
C GLN A 478 -12.94 -95.61 -39.14
N GLU A 479 -12.95 -95.97 -40.43
CA GLU A 479 -13.16 -97.37 -40.87
C GLU A 479 -12.12 -98.36 -40.30
N GLU A 480 -10.91 -97.91 -39.97
CA GLU A 480 -9.83 -98.73 -39.40
C GLU A 480 -9.70 -98.62 -37.87
N GLY A 481 -10.51 -97.78 -37.20
CA GLY A 481 -10.46 -97.54 -35.75
C GLY A 481 -10.48 -96.05 -35.38
N TRP A 482 -10.04 -95.72 -34.16
CA TRP A 482 -9.95 -94.32 -33.71
C TRP A 482 -8.79 -93.57 -34.38
N GLY A 483 -9.07 -92.37 -34.90
CA GLY A 483 -8.06 -91.47 -35.49
C GLY A 483 -7.08 -90.85 -34.46
N PRO A 484 -6.17 -89.98 -34.92
CA PRO A 484 -5.30 -89.20 -34.03
C PRO A 484 -6.09 -88.20 -33.17
N CYS A 485 -5.46 -87.69 -32.11
CA CYS A 485 -6.05 -86.68 -31.23
C CYS A 485 -5.92 -85.28 -31.86
N GLU A 486 -7.04 -84.63 -32.16
CA GLU A 486 -7.11 -83.25 -32.69
C GLU A 486 -7.10 -82.26 -31.51
N LEU A 487 -5.99 -81.54 -31.31
CA LEU A 487 -5.82 -80.48 -30.29
C LEU A 487 -6.16 -79.08 -30.86
N PRO A 488 -6.51 -78.09 -30.02
CA PRO A 488 -6.66 -76.70 -30.44
C PRO A 488 -5.31 -76.07 -30.84
N ALA A 489 -5.37 -74.89 -31.47
CA ALA A 489 -4.21 -74.05 -31.75
C ALA A 489 -3.99 -73.04 -30.62
N GLU A 490 -2.76 -72.53 -30.47
CA GLU A 490 -2.46 -71.50 -29.46
C GLU A 490 -3.32 -70.25 -29.63
N ILE A 491 -3.75 -69.74 -28.50
CA ILE A 491 -4.19 -68.39 -28.27
C ILE A 491 -3.34 -67.81 -27.15
N CYS A 492 -3.14 -66.49 -27.16
CA CYS A 492 -2.48 -65.82 -26.05
C CYS A 492 -3.41 -65.89 -24.83
N ASP A 493 -3.13 -66.76 -23.87
CA ASP A 493 -3.88 -66.95 -22.63
C ASP A 493 -3.03 -67.35 -21.41
N GLY A 494 -1.71 -67.55 -21.59
CA GLY A 494 -0.78 -67.97 -20.55
C GLY A 494 -0.65 -69.48 -20.39
N LEU A 495 -1.20 -70.28 -21.31
CA LEU A 495 -1.16 -71.74 -21.32
C LEU A 495 -0.43 -72.29 -22.57
N ASP A 496 -0.27 -73.61 -22.63
CA ASP A 496 0.14 -74.37 -23.83
C ASP A 496 -1.11 -75.13 -24.30
N ASN A 497 -1.83 -74.58 -25.28
CA ASN A 497 -3.10 -75.16 -25.73
C ASN A 497 -2.87 -76.42 -26.61
N ASN A 498 -1.76 -76.49 -27.36
CA ASN A 498 -1.43 -77.54 -28.32
C ASN A 498 -0.46 -78.63 -27.81
N CYS A 499 0.00 -78.50 -26.56
CA CYS A 499 0.84 -79.46 -25.84
C CYS A 499 2.23 -79.73 -26.45
N ASN A 500 2.92 -78.69 -26.94
CA ASN A 500 4.28 -78.84 -27.49
C ASN A 500 5.42 -78.49 -26.53
N GLY A 501 5.12 -77.98 -25.34
CA GLY A 501 6.10 -77.61 -24.31
C GLY A 501 6.36 -76.13 -24.17
N GLN A 502 5.68 -75.29 -24.94
CA GLN A 502 5.85 -73.84 -24.97
C GLN A 502 4.51 -73.19 -24.62
N ILE A 503 4.57 -72.08 -23.90
CA ILE A 503 3.39 -71.30 -23.51
C ILE A 503 3.29 -70.12 -24.46
N ASP A 504 2.12 -69.87 -25.02
CA ASP A 504 1.82 -68.80 -25.97
C ASP A 504 2.85 -68.67 -27.15
N GLU A 505 3.36 -69.78 -27.72
CA GLU A 505 4.39 -69.64 -28.76
C GLU A 505 3.83 -69.00 -30.05
N GLY A 506 4.52 -67.95 -30.50
CA GLY A 506 4.02 -67.05 -31.54
C GLY A 506 3.57 -65.69 -31.00
N PHE A 507 3.31 -65.57 -29.68
CA PHE A 507 3.01 -64.31 -29.00
C PHE A 507 4.16 -63.82 -28.09
N LEU A 508 5.03 -64.74 -27.63
CA LEU A 508 6.32 -64.43 -27.00
C LEU A 508 7.43 -64.19 -28.04
N ASP A 509 8.30 -63.20 -27.82
CA ASP A 509 9.50 -63.01 -28.63
C ASP A 509 10.50 -64.18 -28.43
N PRO A 510 10.94 -64.86 -29.50
CA PRO A 510 11.79 -66.05 -29.40
C PRO A 510 13.18 -65.86 -28.79
N ILE A 511 13.63 -64.61 -28.58
CA ILE A 511 14.98 -64.31 -28.06
C ILE A 511 14.92 -63.96 -26.57
N SER A 512 13.96 -63.13 -26.17
CA SER A 512 13.79 -62.62 -24.81
C SER A 512 12.83 -63.43 -23.96
N GLY A 513 11.93 -64.22 -24.57
CA GLY A 513 10.90 -64.98 -23.85
C GLY A 513 9.86 -64.09 -23.16
N LYS A 514 9.63 -62.90 -23.71
CA LYS A 514 8.71 -61.88 -23.19
C LYS A 514 7.65 -61.54 -24.24
N TYR A 515 6.48 -61.11 -23.80
CA TYR A 515 5.55 -60.43 -24.69
C TYR A 515 6.08 -59.01 -24.97
N VAL A 516 6.46 -58.75 -26.22
CA VAL A 516 7.03 -57.46 -26.69
C VAL A 516 6.28 -56.88 -27.88
N ASP A 517 5.19 -57.54 -28.24
CA ASP A 517 4.23 -57.17 -29.27
C ASP A 517 3.33 -56.04 -28.74
N ASP A 518 2.91 -55.12 -29.61
CA ASP A 518 2.20 -53.90 -29.18
C ASP A 518 0.80 -54.20 -28.65
N GLU A 519 0.16 -55.28 -29.12
CA GLU A 519 -1.13 -55.77 -28.65
C GLU A 519 -1.07 -56.58 -27.34
N ASN A 520 0.12 -56.95 -26.86
CA ASN A 520 0.33 -57.90 -25.76
C ASN A 520 1.46 -57.48 -24.80
N CYS A 521 1.76 -56.19 -24.67
CA CYS A 521 3.01 -55.73 -24.08
C CYS A 521 3.19 -56.12 -22.61
N GLY A 522 4.24 -56.88 -22.30
CA GLY A 522 4.60 -57.30 -20.93
C GLY A 522 3.72 -58.41 -20.36
N VAL A 523 2.43 -58.41 -20.68
CA VAL A 523 1.45 -59.44 -20.37
C VAL A 523 0.42 -59.54 -21.49
N CYS A 524 -0.07 -60.75 -21.73
CA CYS A 524 -1.09 -61.02 -22.74
C CYS A 524 -2.30 -60.08 -22.61
N GLY A 525 -2.76 -59.53 -23.75
CA GLY A 525 -3.90 -58.61 -23.81
C GLY A 525 -3.63 -57.16 -23.42
N ASN A 526 -2.43 -56.81 -22.95
CA ASN A 526 -2.06 -55.41 -22.68
C ASN A 526 -1.72 -54.66 -23.98
N ASN A 527 -2.74 -54.09 -24.62
CA ASN A 527 -2.63 -53.50 -25.94
C ASN A 527 -2.25 -52.01 -25.90
N CYS A 528 -0.95 -51.72 -26.06
CA CYS A 528 -0.43 -50.34 -26.16
C CYS A 528 -0.92 -49.61 -27.41
N ALA A 529 -1.13 -50.32 -28.52
CA ALA A 529 -1.66 -49.76 -29.76
C ALA A 529 -3.13 -49.30 -29.65
N ALA A 530 -3.87 -49.71 -28.61
CA ALA A 530 -5.22 -49.25 -28.33
C ALA A 530 -5.27 -47.91 -27.57
N ASN A 531 -4.15 -47.44 -27.01
CA ASN A 531 -4.10 -46.17 -26.29
C ASN A 531 -4.23 -44.99 -27.28
N GLN A 532 -5.24 -44.14 -27.07
CA GLN A 532 -5.43 -42.93 -27.87
C GLN A 532 -4.48 -41.83 -27.40
N VAL A 533 -3.37 -41.66 -28.11
CA VAL A 533 -2.36 -40.63 -27.85
C VAL A 533 -2.55 -39.46 -28.83
N VAL A 534 -2.58 -38.23 -28.33
CA VAL A 534 -2.62 -37.04 -29.19
C VAL A 534 -1.27 -36.91 -29.91
N ASN A 535 -1.31 -36.83 -31.23
CA ASN A 535 -0.13 -36.76 -32.12
C ASN A 535 0.93 -37.87 -31.92
N GLY A 536 0.57 -39.01 -31.33
CA GLY A 536 1.45 -40.15 -31.16
C GLY A 536 0.70 -41.48 -31.26
N TYR A 537 1.37 -42.55 -30.84
CA TYR A 537 0.80 -43.89 -30.69
C TYR A 537 1.54 -44.64 -29.57
N GLY A 538 0.84 -45.55 -28.88
CA GLY A 538 1.48 -46.42 -27.89
C GLY A 538 2.19 -47.58 -28.56
N VAL A 539 3.39 -47.92 -28.06
CA VAL A 539 4.14 -49.13 -28.42
C VAL A 539 4.68 -49.82 -27.18
N CYS A 540 5.11 -51.07 -27.32
CA CYS A 540 5.72 -51.82 -26.24
C CYS A 540 7.19 -51.42 -26.00
N ASP A 541 7.53 -51.04 -24.76
CA ASP A 541 8.91 -50.78 -24.36
C ASP A 541 9.64 -52.04 -23.88
N SER A 542 10.07 -52.84 -24.85
CA SER A 542 10.88 -54.04 -24.61
C SER A 542 12.25 -53.80 -23.94
N SER A 543 12.66 -52.54 -23.77
CA SER A 543 13.91 -52.18 -23.07
C SER A 543 13.83 -52.34 -21.54
N LYS A 544 12.62 -52.28 -20.97
CA LYS A 544 12.36 -52.44 -19.53
C LYS A 544 12.52 -53.90 -19.07
N VAL A 545 12.73 -54.08 -17.76
CA VAL A 545 12.88 -55.42 -17.14
C VAL A 545 11.61 -56.26 -17.34
N ILE A 546 10.45 -55.64 -17.14
CA ILE A 546 9.14 -56.10 -17.62
C ILE A 546 8.74 -55.10 -18.72
N PRO A 547 8.45 -55.52 -19.96
CA PRO A 547 7.97 -54.63 -21.00
C PRO A 547 6.67 -53.95 -20.57
N ASP A 548 6.50 -52.70 -20.96
CA ASP A 548 5.40 -51.84 -20.52
C ASP A 548 5.17 -50.79 -21.60
N CYS A 549 3.98 -50.20 -21.67
CA CYS A 549 3.65 -49.26 -22.73
C CYS A 549 4.52 -47.98 -22.64
N LYS A 550 4.87 -47.43 -23.80
CA LYS A 550 5.42 -46.08 -23.95
C LYS A 550 4.75 -45.37 -25.11
N VAL A 551 4.74 -44.05 -25.04
CA VAL A 551 4.37 -43.20 -26.16
C VAL A 551 5.52 -43.16 -27.18
N VAL A 552 5.17 -43.22 -28.46
CA VAL A 552 6.04 -42.80 -29.57
C VAL A 552 5.30 -41.75 -30.38
N CYS A 553 5.93 -40.60 -30.55
CA CYS A 553 5.34 -39.50 -31.26
C CYS A 553 5.37 -39.69 -32.78
N ASN A 554 4.38 -39.08 -33.45
CA ASN A 554 4.40 -38.99 -34.90
C ASN A 554 5.58 -38.13 -35.37
N GLN A 555 6.00 -38.33 -36.61
CA GLN A 555 7.13 -37.58 -37.16
C GLN A 555 6.86 -36.06 -37.12
N GLY A 556 7.71 -35.32 -36.40
CA GLY A 556 7.55 -33.88 -36.19
C GLY A 556 6.81 -33.51 -34.90
N PHE A 557 6.44 -34.48 -34.07
CA PHE A 557 5.86 -34.24 -32.74
C PHE A 557 6.73 -34.84 -31.64
N PHE A 558 6.64 -34.25 -30.46
CA PHE A 558 7.44 -34.59 -29.29
C PHE A 558 6.58 -34.57 -28.01
N ASP A 559 6.87 -35.51 -27.12
CA ASP A 559 6.38 -35.64 -25.75
C ASP A 559 7.48 -35.03 -24.89
N VAL A 560 7.22 -33.84 -24.34
CA VAL A 560 8.24 -32.94 -23.79
C VAL A 560 8.19 -32.93 -22.27
N ASP A 561 6.99 -32.99 -21.68
CA ASP A 561 6.78 -33.13 -20.23
C ASP A 561 6.82 -34.59 -19.72
N GLY A 562 6.81 -35.59 -20.62
CA GLY A 562 6.85 -37.01 -20.27
C GLY A 562 5.51 -37.57 -19.78
N ASN A 563 4.41 -36.83 -19.93
CA ASN A 563 3.12 -37.17 -19.35
C ASN A 563 2.22 -37.93 -20.37
N PRO A 564 1.92 -39.22 -20.11
CA PRO A 564 1.13 -40.03 -21.05
C PRO A 564 -0.34 -39.58 -21.19
N GLY A 565 -0.80 -38.60 -20.40
CA GLY A 565 -2.17 -38.07 -20.45
C GLY A 565 -2.44 -37.01 -21.53
N ASN A 566 -1.43 -36.23 -21.92
CA ASN A 566 -1.48 -35.21 -22.99
C ASN A 566 -0.79 -35.68 -24.28
N GLY A 567 0.15 -36.63 -24.21
CA GLY A 567 0.66 -37.36 -25.36
C GLY A 567 1.88 -36.71 -25.99
N CYS A 568 1.78 -36.26 -27.24
CA CYS A 568 2.85 -35.56 -27.95
C CYS A 568 2.38 -34.14 -28.27
N GLU A 569 2.51 -33.27 -27.27
CA GLU A 569 1.95 -31.93 -27.21
C GLU A 569 2.70 -30.91 -28.07
N CYS A 570 4.00 -31.12 -28.31
CA CYS A 570 4.83 -30.19 -29.09
C CYS A 570 4.90 -30.61 -30.57
N GLU A 571 4.63 -29.68 -31.49
CA GLU A 571 4.91 -29.82 -32.93
C GLU A 571 6.19 -29.07 -33.26
N PHE A 572 7.21 -29.76 -33.77
CA PHE A 572 8.46 -29.14 -34.21
C PHE A 572 8.22 -28.29 -35.45
N ILE A 573 8.31 -26.98 -35.29
CA ILE A 573 8.13 -25.98 -36.34
C ILE A 573 9.49 -25.59 -36.94
N SER A 574 10.52 -25.32 -36.12
CA SER A 574 11.86 -24.97 -36.62
C SER A 574 12.97 -25.04 -35.56
N ASP A 575 14.24 -25.16 -36.00
CA ASP A 575 15.42 -25.06 -35.12
C ASP A 575 15.59 -23.66 -34.46
N TYR A 576 14.79 -22.65 -34.85
CA TYR A 576 14.80 -21.30 -34.31
C TYR A 576 13.53 -21.08 -33.49
N ASP A 577 13.68 -21.08 -32.17
CA ASP A 577 12.59 -20.83 -31.24
C ASP A 577 12.80 -19.50 -30.49
N PRO A 578 12.03 -18.45 -30.85
CA PRO A 578 12.16 -17.12 -30.26
C PRO A 578 11.19 -16.90 -29.08
N PRO A 579 11.67 -16.40 -27.92
CA PRO A 579 10.84 -16.20 -26.72
C PRO A 579 9.50 -15.48 -26.94
N GLY A 580 8.41 -16.16 -26.57
CA GLY A 580 7.01 -15.80 -26.79
C GLY A 580 6.36 -16.45 -28.01
N GLY A 581 6.94 -17.52 -28.57
CA GLY A 581 6.42 -18.24 -29.74
C GLY A 581 5.56 -19.46 -29.41
N GLY A 582 5.84 -20.11 -28.28
CA GLY A 582 5.60 -21.53 -28.07
C GLY A 582 6.93 -22.21 -27.80
N ASP A 583 7.02 -23.54 -27.93
CA ASP A 583 8.28 -24.26 -28.04
C ASP A 583 8.39 -24.75 -29.50
N ASP A 584 8.95 -23.92 -30.39
CA ASP A 584 9.02 -24.23 -31.83
C ASP A 584 10.02 -25.37 -32.15
N ASN A 585 10.94 -25.69 -31.23
CA ASN A 585 12.04 -26.64 -31.44
C ASN A 585 11.91 -27.95 -30.62
N CYS A 586 10.93 -28.01 -29.72
CA CYS A 586 10.64 -29.08 -28.76
C CYS A 586 11.81 -29.43 -27.83
N ASP A 587 12.55 -28.43 -27.30
CA ASP A 587 13.67 -28.61 -26.37
C ASP A 587 13.29 -28.54 -24.88
N GLY A 588 12.04 -28.19 -24.54
CA GLY A 588 11.53 -28.16 -23.17
C GLY A 588 11.17 -26.78 -22.63
N ILE A 589 11.42 -25.71 -23.38
CA ILE A 589 11.11 -24.33 -22.98
C ILE A 589 10.65 -23.49 -24.18
N ASP A 590 10.03 -22.34 -23.91
CA ASP A 590 9.86 -21.27 -24.91
C ASP A 590 11.18 -20.46 -25.03
N GLY A 591 12.06 -20.86 -25.95
CA GLY A 591 13.36 -20.25 -26.21
C GLY A 591 14.46 -21.25 -26.61
N SER A 592 15.64 -21.13 -25.99
CA SER A 592 16.79 -21.99 -26.34
C SER A 592 17.61 -22.38 -25.11
N VAL A 593 17.61 -23.67 -24.77
CA VAL A 593 18.38 -24.17 -23.61
C VAL A 593 19.88 -23.93 -23.76
N ASP A 594 20.42 -24.10 -24.97
CA ASP A 594 21.85 -23.96 -25.28
C ASP A 594 22.34 -22.49 -25.27
N SER A 595 21.50 -21.53 -25.65
CA SER A 595 21.89 -20.12 -25.83
C SER A 595 21.30 -19.15 -24.78
N GLY A 596 20.28 -19.56 -24.04
CA GLY A 596 19.70 -18.82 -22.92
C GLY A 596 20.58 -18.81 -21.66
N ILE A 597 20.30 -17.88 -20.75
CA ILE A 597 20.84 -17.80 -19.38
C ILE A 597 19.65 -17.70 -18.42
N PHE A 598 19.58 -18.61 -17.44
CA PHE A 598 18.42 -18.79 -16.59
C PHE A 598 18.55 -18.06 -15.25
N VAL A 599 17.47 -17.41 -14.82
CA VAL A 599 17.39 -16.63 -13.57
C VAL A 599 16.14 -17.03 -12.79
N ALA A 600 16.30 -17.43 -11.52
CA ALA A 600 15.20 -17.85 -10.66
C ALA A 600 15.44 -17.51 -9.19
N LYS A 601 14.35 -17.44 -8.40
CA LYS A 601 14.40 -17.13 -6.96
C LYS A 601 15.02 -18.20 -6.08
N TRP A 602 15.04 -19.44 -6.55
CA TRP A 602 15.74 -20.56 -5.93
C TRP A 602 17.20 -20.68 -6.41
N GLY A 603 17.63 -19.85 -7.36
CA GLY A 603 18.98 -19.80 -7.89
C GLY A 603 20.02 -19.25 -6.91
N THR A 604 21.29 -19.26 -7.30
CA THR A 604 22.40 -18.85 -6.43
C THR A 604 23.25 -17.70 -7.01
N ILE A 605 24.03 -17.04 -6.14
CA ILE A 605 24.91 -15.94 -6.55
C ILE A 605 26.18 -16.51 -7.17
N GLY A 606 26.37 -16.27 -8.47
CA GLY A 606 27.54 -16.76 -9.22
C GLY A 606 27.37 -18.15 -9.83
N ALA A 607 26.12 -18.64 -9.91
CA ALA A 607 25.72 -19.84 -10.64
C ALA A 607 26.14 -19.80 -12.13
N SER A 608 26.14 -20.97 -12.78
CA SER A 608 26.40 -21.14 -14.22
C SER A 608 25.26 -20.63 -15.12
N GLY A 609 24.08 -20.37 -14.52
CA GLY A 609 22.92 -19.84 -15.20
C GLY A 609 22.31 -20.83 -16.17
N THR A 610 22.32 -22.13 -15.87
CA THR A 610 21.57 -23.18 -16.57
C THR A 610 20.21 -23.39 -15.87
N ILE A 611 19.31 -24.20 -16.44
CA ILE A 611 18.04 -24.55 -15.78
C ILE A 611 18.28 -25.14 -14.39
N GLU A 612 19.20 -26.10 -14.25
CA GLU A 612 19.54 -26.79 -12.99
C GLU A 612 20.36 -25.95 -11.99
N ASP A 613 21.01 -24.87 -12.45
CA ASP A 613 21.85 -23.98 -11.64
C ASP A 613 21.65 -22.52 -12.10
N PRO A 614 20.46 -21.94 -11.85
CA PRO A 614 20.10 -20.61 -12.32
C PRO A 614 20.70 -19.52 -11.43
N LEU A 615 20.86 -18.34 -12.01
CA LEU A 615 21.33 -17.15 -11.28
C LEU A 615 20.22 -16.57 -10.39
N LEU A 616 20.60 -16.04 -9.22
CA LEU A 616 19.64 -15.39 -8.31
C LEU A 616 19.22 -13.97 -8.75
N ASN A 617 20.14 -13.24 -9.41
CA ASN A 617 19.99 -11.81 -9.74
C ASN A 617 20.01 -11.60 -11.25
N ILE A 618 19.09 -10.76 -11.75
CA ILE A 618 18.97 -10.43 -13.17
C ILE A 618 20.19 -9.63 -13.64
N GLN A 619 20.71 -8.67 -12.86
CA GLN A 619 21.87 -7.90 -13.30
C GLN A 619 23.11 -8.78 -13.52
N SER A 620 23.29 -9.82 -12.70
CA SER A 620 24.41 -10.76 -12.89
C SER A 620 24.28 -11.57 -14.18
N ALA A 621 23.06 -11.92 -14.59
CA ALA A 621 22.82 -12.53 -15.89
C ALA A 621 23.08 -11.56 -17.05
N ILE A 622 22.67 -10.28 -16.93
CA ILE A 622 22.93 -9.25 -17.94
C ILE A 622 24.44 -9.06 -18.15
N ASP A 623 25.21 -8.97 -17.07
CA ASP A 623 26.67 -8.83 -17.15
C ASP A 623 27.34 -10.07 -17.76
N TYR A 624 26.82 -11.28 -17.47
CA TYR A 624 27.28 -12.52 -18.10
C TYR A 624 26.95 -12.53 -19.60
N ALA A 625 25.69 -12.32 -20.00
CA ALA A 625 25.26 -12.28 -21.40
C ALA A 625 26.05 -11.23 -22.22
N ALA A 626 26.31 -10.06 -21.65
CA ALA A 626 27.13 -9.02 -22.28
C ALA A 626 28.57 -9.50 -22.55
N SER A 627 29.16 -10.29 -21.64
CA SER A 627 30.51 -10.85 -21.77
C SER A 627 30.61 -12.10 -22.65
N SER A 628 29.52 -12.83 -22.82
CA SER A 628 29.45 -14.07 -23.60
C SER A 628 29.51 -13.79 -25.12
N PRO A 629 30.15 -14.65 -25.94
CA PRO A 629 30.03 -14.57 -27.38
C PRO A 629 28.68 -15.10 -27.89
N ASP A 630 28.20 -16.20 -27.31
CA ASP A 630 27.15 -17.03 -27.90
C ASP A 630 25.84 -17.04 -27.10
N ARG A 631 25.90 -16.83 -25.77
CA ARG A 631 24.71 -16.75 -24.88
C ARG A 631 24.26 -15.30 -24.71
N LYS A 632 23.19 -14.88 -25.38
CA LYS A 632 22.72 -13.48 -25.43
C LYS A 632 21.31 -13.25 -24.90
N GLU A 633 20.58 -14.31 -24.62
CA GLU A 633 19.21 -14.25 -24.11
C GLU A 633 19.18 -14.65 -22.64
N ILE A 634 18.28 -14.03 -21.88
CA ILE A 634 18.12 -14.25 -20.44
C ILE A 634 16.66 -14.52 -20.16
N TYR A 635 16.37 -15.71 -19.62
CA TYR A 635 15.04 -16.17 -19.29
C TYR A 635 14.87 -16.08 -17.77
N VAL A 636 13.86 -15.33 -17.33
CA VAL A 636 13.66 -14.97 -15.93
C VAL A 636 12.33 -15.56 -15.44
N ALA A 637 12.42 -16.49 -14.49
CA ALA A 637 11.27 -17.09 -13.84
C ALA A 637 10.47 -16.06 -13.04
N THR A 638 9.19 -16.37 -12.81
CA THR A 638 8.27 -15.61 -11.95
C THR A 638 8.87 -15.28 -10.58
N GLY A 639 8.53 -14.11 -10.05
CA GLY A 639 8.98 -13.64 -8.73
C GLY A 639 9.41 -12.18 -8.70
N VAL A 640 9.73 -11.68 -7.49
CA VAL A 640 9.98 -10.25 -7.22
C VAL A 640 11.47 -9.95 -7.03
N TYR A 641 12.09 -9.29 -8.01
CA TYR A 641 13.51 -8.94 -8.06
C TYR A 641 13.73 -7.48 -7.63
N THR A 642 14.20 -7.30 -6.39
CA THR A 642 14.44 -6.00 -5.76
C THR A 642 15.83 -5.46 -6.11
N GLU A 643 16.04 -5.15 -7.39
CA GLU A 643 17.28 -4.60 -7.94
C GLU A 643 16.99 -3.57 -9.03
N SER A 644 17.94 -2.66 -9.30
CA SER A 644 17.88 -1.76 -10.45
C SER A 644 18.78 -2.28 -11.57
N LEU A 645 18.28 -2.33 -12.80
CA LEU A 645 18.94 -2.97 -13.94
C LEU A 645 19.62 -1.97 -14.88
N GLU A 646 20.81 -2.31 -15.39
CA GLU A 646 21.52 -1.60 -16.45
C GLU A 646 21.55 -2.47 -17.73
N LEU A 647 20.72 -2.14 -18.72
CA LEU A 647 20.67 -2.89 -19.98
C LEU A 647 21.96 -2.69 -20.79
N LYS A 648 22.46 -3.78 -21.38
CA LYS A 648 23.69 -3.80 -22.20
C LYS A 648 23.33 -4.11 -23.65
N ALA A 649 24.01 -3.46 -24.60
CA ALA A 649 23.72 -3.62 -26.02
C ALA A 649 23.98 -5.07 -26.50
N GLY A 650 23.03 -5.64 -27.25
CA GLY A 650 23.11 -7.02 -27.75
C GLY A 650 22.61 -8.08 -26.78
N VAL A 651 21.84 -7.73 -25.74
CA VAL A 651 21.28 -8.66 -24.74
C VAL A 651 19.76 -8.61 -24.76
N GLY A 652 19.11 -9.78 -24.82
CA GLY A 652 17.66 -9.92 -24.64
C GLY A 652 17.34 -10.40 -23.23
N ILE A 653 16.40 -9.74 -22.54
CA ILE A 653 15.84 -10.22 -21.27
C ILE A 653 14.34 -10.45 -21.39
N PHE A 654 13.89 -11.60 -20.88
CA PHE A 654 12.53 -12.10 -21.06
C PHE A 654 11.99 -12.59 -19.71
N GLY A 655 10.99 -11.90 -19.19
CA GLY A 655 10.18 -12.35 -18.05
C GLY A 655 8.96 -13.14 -18.52
N GLY A 656 8.23 -13.70 -17.55
CA GLY A 656 7.02 -14.47 -17.78
C GLY A 656 7.19 -15.98 -17.74
N TYR A 657 8.34 -16.51 -17.32
CA TYR A 657 8.57 -17.96 -17.24
C TYR A 657 8.04 -18.57 -15.93
N SER A 658 7.53 -19.79 -16.01
CA SER A 658 7.25 -20.64 -14.86
C SER A 658 8.52 -20.91 -14.03
N ALA A 659 8.36 -21.42 -12.80
CA ALA A 659 9.50 -21.64 -11.88
C ALA A 659 10.49 -22.74 -12.35
N ASP A 660 10.03 -23.59 -13.27
CA ASP A 660 10.73 -24.67 -13.97
C ASP A 660 11.10 -24.30 -15.43
N PHE A 661 10.78 -23.08 -15.88
CA PHE A 661 10.99 -22.54 -17.23
C PHE A 661 10.22 -23.20 -18.40
N HIS A 662 9.43 -24.26 -18.17
CA HIS A 662 8.76 -25.00 -19.25
C HIS A 662 7.66 -24.18 -19.97
N VAL A 663 7.06 -23.20 -19.29
CA VAL A 663 5.99 -22.38 -19.86
C VAL A 663 6.31 -20.91 -19.71
N ARG A 664 6.12 -20.15 -20.78
CA ARG A 664 6.17 -18.69 -20.75
C ARG A 664 4.79 -18.08 -20.99
N GLU A 665 4.23 -17.47 -19.95
CA GLU A 665 2.98 -16.69 -20.02
C GLU A 665 3.13 -15.47 -19.09
N PRO A 666 3.53 -14.30 -19.62
CA PRO A 666 3.81 -13.11 -18.83
C PRO A 666 2.68 -12.61 -17.92
N ILE A 667 1.42 -12.99 -18.19
CA ILE A 667 0.26 -12.64 -17.33
C ILE A 667 0.10 -13.61 -16.17
N ALA A 668 0.35 -14.91 -16.38
CA ALA A 668 0.21 -15.94 -15.34
C ALA A 668 1.45 -16.03 -14.43
N TYR A 669 2.63 -15.80 -14.99
CA TYR A 669 3.92 -15.97 -14.34
C TYR A 669 4.68 -14.63 -14.22
N GLU A 670 4.03 -13.60 -13.66
CA GLU A 670 4.58 -12.24 -13.58
C GLU A 670 6.02 -12.21 -13.02
N THR A 671 6.96 -11.66 -13.81
CA THR A 671 8.32 -11.35 -13.36
C THR A 671 8.40 -9.88 -12.98
N VAL A 672 8.56 -9.60 -11.69
CA VAL A 672 8.49 -8.23 -11.14
C VAL A 672 9.90 -7.69 -10.88
N VAL A 673 10.21 -6.50 -11.40
CA VAL A 673 11.42 -5.72 -11.07
C VAL A 673 11.02 -4.55 -10.18
N PHE A 674 11.56 -4.49 -8.97
CA PHE A 674 11.28 -3.44 -8.01
C PHE A 674 12.52 -2.54 -7.83
N GLY A 675 12.43 -1.31 -8.35
CA GLY A 675 13.55 -0.37 -8.41
C GLY A 675 14.09 0.03 -7.03
N SER A 676 15.42 0.10 -6.93
CA SER A 676 16.12 0.62 -5.76
C SER A 676 16.28 2.16 -5.79
N VAL A 677 16.84 2.74 -4.72
CA VAL A 677 17.07 4.20 -4.61
C VAL A 677 17.86 4.72 -5.82
N PRO A 678 17.32 5.67 -6.61
CA PRO A 678 17.98 6.16 -7.83
C PRO A 678 19.39 6.71 -7.58
N THR A 679 20.30 6.37 -8.49
CA THR A 679 21.68 6.88 -8.49
C THR A 679 21.98 7.63 -9.79
N VAL A 680 23.13 8.31 -9.86
CA VAL A 680 23.58 8.98 -11.09
C VAL A 680 23.86 7.98 -12.23
N ALA A 681 24.21 6.73 -11.90
CA ALA A 681 24.43 5.67 -12.87
C ALA A 681 23.13 4.96 -13.27
N LEU A 682 22.26 4.69 -12.29
CA LEU A 682 20.97 4.01 -12.44
C LEU A 682 19.84 4.93 -11.94
N PRO A 683 19.38 5.89 -12.77
CA PRO A 683 18.35 6.86 -12.38
C PRO A 683 16.92 6.30 -12.43
N GLY A 684 16.70 5.12 -13.03
CA GLY A 684 15.42 4.41 -13.01
C GLY A 684 15.56 2.97 -12.50
N ALA A 685 14.43 2.30 -12.27
CA ALA A 685 14.39 0.87 -11.95
C ALA A 685 15.04 0.03 -13.06
N ILE A 686 14.83 0.43 -14.33
CA ILE A 686 15.56 -0.11 -15.48
C ILE A 686 16.20 1.06 -16.22
N THR A 687 17.47 0.93 -16.56
CA THR A 687 18.32 1.98 -17.15
C THR A 687 18.97 1.48 -18.43
N ALA A 688 18.73 2.18 -19.54
CA ALA A 688 19.36 1.92 -20.84
C ALA A 688 20.09 3.18 -21.34
N ILE A 689 21.36 3.06 -21.69
CA ILE A 689 22.20 4.21 -22.07
C ILE A 689 23.04 3.87 -23.30
N GLY A 690 22.86 4.61 -24.40
CA GLY A 690 23.71 4.54 -25.60
C GLY A 690 23.57 3.24 -26.41
N ILE A 691 22.46 2.52 -26.27
CA ILE A 691 22.23 1.23 -26.93
C ILE A 691 22.01 1.46 -28.43
N SER A 692 22.86 0.84 -29.24
CA SER A 692 22.87 0.93 -30.70
C SER A 692 23.55 -0.29 -31.33
N GLY A 693 23.18 -0.61 -32.57
CA GLY A 693 23.77 -1.73 -33.31
C GLY A 693 23.03 -3.05 -33.11
N ALA A 694 23.54 -3.93 -32.27
CA ALA A 694 22.93 -5.24 -31.99
C ALA A 694 21.59 -5.08 -31.25
N GLU A 695 20.62 -5.93 -31.58
CA GLU A 695 19.30 -5.88 -30.95
C GLU A 695 19.39 -6.16 -29.45
N THR A 696 18.63 -5.39 -28.68
CA THR A 696 18.53 -5.46 -27.23
C THR A 696 17.06 -5.40 -26.90
N LYS A 697 16.54 -6.38 -26.15
CA LYS A 697 15.11 -6.52 -25.89
C LYS A 697 14.84 -6.65 -24.39
N ILE A 698 13.75 -6.04 -23.94
CA ILE A 698 13.11 -6.33 -22.65
C ILE A 698 11.63 -6.65 -22.91
N ASP A 699 11.17 -7.79 -22.42
CA ASP A 699 9.85 -8.35 -22.71
C ASP A 699 9.26 -9.08 -21.50
N GLY A 700 7.97 -8.93 -21.20
CA GLY A 700 7.29 -9.75 -20.18
C GLY A 700 7.57 -9.38 -18.72
N PHE A 701 7.84 -8.10 -18.39
CA PHE A 701 8.13 -7.66 -17.02
C PHE A 701 7.07 -6.74 -16.42
N VAL A 702 6.89 -6.82 -15.10
CA VAL A 702 6.21 -5.79 -14.30
C VAL A 702 7.27 -4.94 -13.59
N VAL A 703 7.37 -3.65 -13.91
CA VAL A 703 8.45 -2.77 -13.44
C VAL A 703 7.88 -1.70 -12.51
N PHE A 704 8.31 -1.69 -11.25
CA PHE A 704 7.97 -0.66 -10.27
C PHE A 704 9.11 0.35 -10.12
N GLY A 705 8.84 1.62 -10.43
CA GLY A 705 9.73 2.74 -10.14
C GLY A 705 9.81 3.02 -8.64
N TYR A 706 11.00 3.41 -8.17
CA TYR A 706 11.22 3.70 -6.75
C TYR A 706 10.47 4.97 -6.31
N THR A 707 9.60 4.89 -5.29
CA THR A 707 8.96 6.07 -4.69
C THR A 707 9.96 6.92 -3.93
N SER A 708 10.24 8.12 -4.46
CA SER A 708 11.37 8.95 -4.07
C SER A 708 11.12 9.71 -2.77
N ARG A 709 11.94 9.45 -1.75
CA ARG A 709 11.91 10.16 -0.46
C ARG A 709 12.85 11.39 -0.40
N GLY A 710 13.66 11.61 -1.44
CA GLY A 710 14.59 12.73 -1.52
C GLY A 710 13.89 14.04 -1.92
N SER A 711 14.27 15.17 -1.32
CA SER A 711 13.64 16.46 -1.61
C SER A 711 13.73 16.84 -3.09
N GLY A 712 12.59 16.96 -3.77
CA GLY A 712 12.55 17.28 -5.19
C GLY A 712 13.14 16.20 -6.11
N ALA A 713 13.35 14.98 -5.62
CA ALA A 713 13.99 13.90 -6.36
C ALA A 713 13.01 13.20 -7.31
N ASN A 714 13.46 12.86 -8.52
CA ASN A 714 12.62 12.16 -9.49
C ASN A 714 12.35 10.71 -9.09
N SER A 715 11.25 10.16 -9.58
CA SER A 715 11.04 8.72 -9.70
C SER A 715 10.95 8.35 -11.18
N ILE A 716 11.67 7.29 -11.57
CA ILE A 716 11.67 6.80 -12.95
C ILE A 716 11.52 5.27 -12.93
N GLY A 717 10.52 4.73 -13.63
CA GLY A 717 10.41 3.30 -13.88
C GLY A 717 11.48 2.85 -14.86
N VAL A 718 11.33 3.24 -16.12
CA VAL A 718 12.28 2.94 -17.20
C VAL A 718 12.95 4.23 -17.68
N TYR A 719 14.26 4.31 -17.56
CA TYR A 719 15.09 5.42 -18.06
C TYR A 719 15.85 5.01 -19.31
N VAL A 720 15.70 5.79 -20.39
CA VAL A 720 16.37 5.55 -21.67
C VAL A 720 17.11 6.81 -22.11
N ARG A 721 18.43 6.74 -22.32
CA ARG A 721 19.23 7.86 -22.83
C ARG A 721 20.02 7.49 -24.08
N ASP A 722 19.86 8.29 -25.14
CA ASP A 722 20.64 8.21 -26.38
C ASP A 722 20.66 6.82 -27.04
N CYS A 723 19.60 6.01 -26.86
CA CYS A 723 19.43 4.70 -27.51
C CYS A 723 18.72 4.85 -28.87
N ASP A 724 19.09 4.04 -29.85
CA ASP A 724 18.42 3.99 -31.16
C ASP A 724 17.41 2.83 -31.26
N LYS A 725 16.94 2.55 -32.48
CA LYS A 725 15.97 1.49 -32.78
C LYS A 725 16.42 0.07 -32.42
N SER A 726 17.69 -0.15 -32.05
CA SER A 726 18.20 -1.44 -31.59
C SER A 726 17.77 -1.78 -30.15
N LEU A 727 17.17 -0.84 -29.40
CA LEU A 727 16.50 -1.13 -28.13
C LEU A 727 14.99 -1.31 -28.35
N THR A 728 14.47 -2.48 -27.96
CA THR A 728 13.05 -2.81 -27.93
C THR A 728 12.56 -3.01 -26.49
N ILE A 729 11.44 -2.38 -26.14
CA ILE A 729 10.73 -2.51 -24.87
C ILE A 729 9.30 -2.91 -25.20
N SER A 730 8.90 -4.14 -24.85
CA SER A 730 7.60 -4.72 -25.23
C SER A 730 6.94 -5.53 -24.11
N ASN A 731 5.64 -5.81 -24.26
CA ASN A 731 4.85 -6.74 -23.45
C ASN A 731 5.05 -6.59 -21.94
N SER A 732 5.13 -5.36 -21.43
CA SER A 732 5.54 -5.09 -20.04
C SER A 732 4.64 -4.07 -19.37
N ARG A 733 4.41 -4.24 -18.07
CA ARG A 733 3.63 -3.32 -17.23
C ARG A 733 4.58 -2.40 -16.47
N ILE A 734 4.51 -1.09 -16.71
CA ILE A 734 5.41 -0.11 -16.09
C ILE A 734 4.62 0.77 -15.12
N VAL A 735 4.96 0.68 -13.83
CA VAL A 735 4.38 1.48 -12.76
C VAL A 735 5.40 2.54 -12.33
N GLY A 736 5.08 3.81 -12.56
CA GLY A 736 5.88 4.93 -12.07
C GLY A 736 5.72 5.06 -10.55
N GLY A 737 6.84 5.23 -9.84
CA GLY A 737 6.81 5.60 -8.41
C GLY A 737 6.57 7.10 -8.23
N ASP A 738 6.38 7.53 -6.98
CA ASP A 738 6.08 8.94 -6.72
C ASP A 738 7.35 9.80 -6.65
N GLY A 739 7.26 11.03 -7.17
CA GLY A 739 8.31 12.02 -7.07
C GLY A 739 8.42 12.58 -5.64
N GLY A 740 9.64 12.92 -5.22
CA GLY A 740 9.89 13.37 -3.86
C GLY A 740 9.42 14.80 -3.60
N ASN A 741 8.70 14.98 -2.49
CA ASN A 741 8.18 16.28 -2.05
C ASN A 741 9.32 17.29 -1.81
N GLY A 742 9.09 18.55 -2.14
CA GLY A 742 10.04 19.64 -1.88
C GLY A 742 10.04 20.07 -0.42
N LEU A 743 11.23 20.36 0.12
CA LEU A 743 11.39 20.91 1.47
C LEU A 743 10.70 22.27 1.65
N PRO A 744 10.03 22.52 2.80
CA PRO A 744 9.57 23.85 3.17
C PRO A 744 10.72 24.88 3.28
N GLY A 745 10.42 26.12 2.92
CA GLY A 745 11.31 27.25 3.06
C GLY A 745 11.45 27.72 4.52
N THR A 746 12.58 28.34 4.85
CA THR A 746 12.88 28.81 6.21
C THR A 746 12.41 30.23 6.46
N VAL A 747 12.04 30.51 7.72
CA VAL A 747 11.57 31.82 8.19
C VAL A 747 12.67 32.89 8.05
N GLY A 748 12.32 34.06 7.53
CA GLY A 748 13.19 35.23 7.46
C GLY A 748 13.49 35.82 8.85
N ALA A 749 14.75 36.16 9.11
CA ALA A 749 15.15 36.77 10.38
C ALA A 749 14.47 38.13 10.63
N SER A 750 13.80 38.27 11.78
CA SER A 750 13.18 39.53 12.22
C SER A 750 14.22 40.62 12.48
N GLY A 751 13.80 41.88 12.27
CA GLY A 751 14.62 43.05 12.45
C GLY A 751 14.81 43.45 13.91
N LEU A 752 15.98 43.98 14.24
CA LEU A 752 16.26 44.53 15.57
C LEU A 752 15.43 45.78 15.85
N GLN A 753 14.94 45.89 17.08
CA GLN A 753 14.19 47.07 17.55
C GLN A 753 15.11 48.28 17.68
N GLY A 754 14.57 49.45 17.33
CA GLY A 754 15.23 50.74 17.54
C GLY A 754 15.39 51.07 19.02
N LYS A 755 16.31 51.99 19.32
CA LYS A 755 16.60 52.45 20.68
C LYS A 755 15.90 53.76 20.97
N ASN A 756 15.40 53.89 22.19
CA ASN A 756 14.75 55.11 22.64
C ASN A 756 15.77 56.27 22.73
N GLY A 757 15.30 57.49 22.49
CA GLY A 757 16.04 58.70 22.81
C GLY A 757 16.06 58.97 24.31
N ALA A 758 17.10 59.66 24.80
CA ALA A 758 17.15 60.08 26.19
C ALA A 758 16.20 61.26 26.44
N PRO A 759 15.63 61.39 27.65
CA PRO A 759 14.86 62.57 28.01
C PRO A 759 15.75 63.82 28.06
N GLY A 760 15.13 64.98 27.81
CA GLY A 760 15.71 66.28 28.11
C GLY A 760 15.84 66.51 29.62
N LYS A 761 16.50 67.61 29.98
CA LYS A 761 16.74 68.02 31.36
C LYS A 761 15.80 69.14 31.76
N ASP A 762 15.16 68.99 32.91
CA ASP A 762 14.23 69.96 33.47
C ASP A 762 14.84 71.37 33.58
N ALA A 763 14.00 72.38 33.40
CA ALA A 763 14.33 73.79 33.60
C ALA A 763 14.78 74.06 35.05
N TYR A 764 15.72 74.98 35.25
CA TYR A 764 16.22 75.32 36.59
C TYR A 764 16.76 76.76 36.70
N ASP A 765 16.70 77.30 37.92
CA ASP A 765 17.24 78.60 38.31
C ASP A 765 18.76 78.49 38.56
N ILE A 766 19.59 79.31 37.89
CA ILE A 766 21.06 79.31 38.08
C ILE A 766 21.51 80.03 39.37
N ASN A 767 20.57 80.59 40.13
CA ASN A 767 20.71 81.38 41.36
C ASN A 767 21.60 82.63 41.18
N GLN A 768 21.73 83.11 39.95
CA GLN A 768 22.57 84.25 39.55
C GLN A 768 21.91 85.04 38.42
N VAL A 769 22.32 86.30 38.26
CA VAL A 769 21.82 87.17 37.18
C VAL A 769 22.56 86.89 35.86
N ASN A 770 23.87 86.64 35.93
CA ASN A 770 24.70 86.40 34.76
C ASN A 770 24.80 84.90 34.45
N CYS A 771 24.37 84.48 33.27
CA CYS A 771 24.56 83.12 32.77
C CYS A 771 25.88 82.97 32.00
N SER A 772 26.40 81.74 31.93
CA SER A 772 27.53 81.38 31.07
C SER A 772 27.37 79.97 30.51
N ASN A 773 28.22 79.57 29.56
CA ASN A 773 28.16 78.24 28.94
C ASN A 773 28.33 77.07 29.94
N ALA A 774 28.81 77.32 31.16
CA ALA A 774 28.86 76.32 32.23
C ALA A 774 27.46 75.94 32.78
N GLN A 775 26.43 76.75 32.51
CA GLN A 775 25.04 76.52 32.92
C GLN A 775 24.14 75.99 31.77
N TRP A 776 24.69 75.77 30.57
CA TRP A 776 23.92 75.18 29.48
C TRP A 776 23.48 73.74 29.84
N SER A 777 22.25 73.40 29.44
CA SER A 777 21.64 72.10 29.72
C SER A 777 21.51 71.30 28.41
N PRO A 778 22.41 70.34 28.13
CA PRO A 778 22.33 69.51 26.93
C PRO A 778 20.95 68.88 26.75
N GLY A 779 20.48 68.84 25.51
CA GLY A 779 19.33 68.03 25.14
C GLY A 779 19.59 66.54 25.34
N GLY A 780 18.52 65.76 25.37
CA GLY A 780 18.60 64.31 25.38
C GLY A 780 19.30 63.79 24.13
N THR A 781 20.26 62.87 24.30
CA THR A 781 20.91 62.21 23.16
C THR A 781 19.92 61.40 22.35
N GLY A 782 20.01 61.46 21.02
CA GLY A 782 19.24 60.60 20.14
C GLY A 782 19.56 59.11 20.37
N GLY A 783 18.58 58.23 20.13
CA GLY A 783 18.77 56.79 20.23
C GLY A 783 19.80 56.32 19.20
N ALA A 784 20.98 55.86 19.64
CA ALA A 784 22.08 55.50 18.74
C ALA A 784 21.99 54.04 18.25
N HIS A 785 21.69 53.84 16.97
CA HIS A 785 21.47 52.50 16.38
C HIS A 785 21.90 52.41 14.92
N GLN A 786 22.36 51.22 14.52
CA GLN A 786 22.76 50.91 13.15
C GLN A 786 22.16 49.57 12.72
N CYS A 787 21.66 49.53 11.49
CA CYS A 787 21.06 48.37 10.86
C CYS A 787 21.86 48.01 9.62
N GLY A 788 22.54 46.86 9.60
CA GLY A 788 23.35 46.44 8.44
C GLY A 788 24.45 47.42 8.02
N GLY A 789 24.89 48.32 8.90
CA GLY A 789 25.83 49.42 8.61
C GLY A 789 25.17 50.75 8.21
N VAL A 790 23.85 50.79 8.02
CA VAL A 790 23.08 52.03 7.85
C VAL A 790 22.83 52.65 9.22
N ASP A 791 23.18 53.93 9.38
CA ASP A 791 22.89 54.72 10.57
C ASP A 791 21.41 55.16 10.57
N VAL A 792 20.65 54.67 11.55
CA VAL A 792 19.22 54.97 11.75
C VAL A 792 18.98 55.73 13.06
N SER A 793 20.03 56.30 13.64
CA SER A 793 19.97 56.98 14.93
C SER A 793 18.98 58.14 14.95
N GLY A 794 18.32 58.35 16.08
CA GLY A 794 17.49 59.54 16.30
C GLY A 794 18.35 60.81 16.42
N GLY A 795 17.74 61.98 16.22
CA GLY A 795 18.40 63.26 16.41
C GLY A 795 18.54 63.64 17.88
N ASP A 796 19.63 64.30 18.27
CA ASP A 796 19.75 64.87 19.62
C ASP A 796 18.74 65.99 19.83
N GLY A 797 18.20 66.10 21.03
CA GLY A 797 17.39 67.25 21.44
C GLY A 797 18.21 68.54 21.51
N GLY A 798 17.52 69.67 21.39
CA GLY A 798 18.09 71.00 21.55
C GLY A 798 18.69 71.19 22.95
N THR A 799 19.87 71.78 23.00
CA THR A 799 20.53 72.20 24.25
C THR A 799 19.89 73.50 24.71
N ALA A 800 19.31 73.55 25.90
CA ALA A 800 18.87 74.82 26.47
C ALA A 800 20.11 75.62 26.87
N ILE A 801 20.30 76.79 26.27
CA ILE A 801 21.47 77.64 26.52
C ILE A 801 21.12 78.79 27.47
N CYS A 802 22.05 79.73 27.64
CA CYS A 802 21.76 80.96 28.36
C CYS A 802 20.79 81.82 27.55
N PRO A 803 19.66 82.28 28.13
CA PRO A 803 18.71 83.13 27.43
C PRO A 803 19.34 84.47 27.04
N ASP A 804 19.00 84.94 25.84
CA ASP A 804 19.48 86.17 25.20
C ASP A 804 18.27 86.87 24.58
N PHE A 805 17.46 87.49 25.45
CA PHE A 805 16.17 88.06 25.05
C PHE A 805 16.35 89.32 24.19
N ASP A 806 17.38 90.12 24.49
CA ASP A 806 17.64 91.42 23.87
C ASP A 806 18.89 91.40 22.97
N GLU A 807 18.84 90.58 21.90
CA GLU A 807 19.82 90.56 20.80
C GLU A 807 20.10 91.95 20.15
N SER A 808 19.32 92.98 20.52
CA SER A 808 19.34 94.34 19.95
C SER A 808 19.67 95.47 20.95
N THR A 809 19.91 95.17 22.23
CA THR A 809 20.26 96.11 23.32
C THR A 809 19.26 97.27 23.60
N THR A 810 17.96 97.12 23.31
CA THR A 810 16.97 98.21 23.50
C THR A 810 16.18 98.18 24.80
N GLY A 811 16.23 97.09 25.58
CA GLY A 811 15.69 97.02 26.95
C GLY A 811 14.20 97.31 27.06
N CYS A 812 13.37 96.26 27.02
CA CYS A 812 11.90 96.25 27.03
C CYS A 812 11.26 96.43 25.65
N ALA A 813 11.06 95.31 24.95
CA ALA A 813 10.38 95.28 23.66
C ALA A 813 8.85 95.36 23.83
N GLU A 814 8.20 96.42 23.35
CA GLU A 814 6.73 96.53 23.30
C GLU A 814 6.10 95.88 22.05
N SER A 815 6.90 95.30 21.17
CA SER A 815 6.43 94.52 20.01
C SER A 815 7.44 93.44 19.63
N SER A 816 6.95 92.23 19.32
CA SER A 816 7.69 91.05 18.83
C SER A 816 9.13 91.34 18.36
N THR A 817 10.09 91.23 19.28
CA THR A 817 11.51 91.30 18.95
C THR A 817 11.86 90.16 18.01
N SER A 818 12.74 90.44 17.05
CA SER A 818 13.26 89.46 16.11
C SER A 818 14.31 88.57 16.78
N GLN A 819 13.91 87.81 17.80
CA GLN A 819 14.75 86.80 18.43
C GLN A 819 15.09 85.70 17.42
N THR A 820 16.38 85.42 17.27
CA THR A 820 16.89 84.38 16.39
C THR A 820 16.99 83.06 17.14
N ARG A 821 16.09 82.11 16.81
CA ARG A 821 16.14 80.73 17.34
C ARG A 821 17.53 80.14 17.10
N LYS A 822 18.26 79.79 18.16
CA LYS A 822 19.66 79.39 18.05
C LYS A 822 19.76 77.95 17.52
N PRO A 823 20.72 77.63 16.64
CA PRO A 823 20.89 76.27 16.13
C PRO A 823 21.16 75.24 17.23
N GLU A 824 21.83 75.64 18.31
CA GLU A 824 22.16 74.78 19.47
C GLU A 824 20.92 74.35 20.26
N GLU A 825 19.90 75.20 20.29
CA GLU A 825 18.61 74.99 20.97
C GLU A 825 17.59 74.28 20.08
N THR A 826 17.87 74.18 18.78
CA THR A 826 17.02 73.46 17.83
C THR A 826 17.38 71.98 17.89
N GLY A 827 16.38 71.10 17.89
CA GLY A 827 16.61 69.66 17.81
C GLY A 827 17.33 69.30 16.50
N LYS A 828 18.07 68.20 16.49
CA LYS A 828 18.70 67.69 15.27
C LYS A 828 17.76 66.75 14.51
N ASP A 829 17.98 66.65 13.21
CA ASP A 829 17.28 65.68 12.35
C ASP A 829 17.74 64.25 12.64
N GLY A 830 16.82 63.29 12.49
CA GLY A 830 17.12 61.87 12.54
C GLY A 830 17.92 61.38 11.32
N LYS A 831 18.61 60.24 11.46
CA LYS A 831 19.40 59.61 10.39
C LYS A 831 18.52 58.78 9.45
N ASN A 832 19.11 58.35 8.32
CA ASN A 832 18.44 57.64 7.23
C ASN A 832 17.25 58.43 6.61
N ASN A 833 17.46 59.72 6.31
CA ASN A 833 16.40 60.68 5.96
C ASN A 833 15.29 60.73 7.02
N GLY A 834 15.71 60.86 8.28
CA GLY A 834 14.83 60.87 9.44
C GLY A 834 14.05 62.16 9.59
N GLY A 835 13.16 62.16 10.58
CA GLY A 835 12.31 63.30 10.87
C GLY A 835 13.12 64.52 11.28
N THR A 836 12.65 65.71 10.88
CA THR A 836 13.31 66.98 11.18
C THR A 836 13.25 67.31 12.67
N GLY A 837 14.30 67.96 13.17
CA GLY A 837 14.37 68.43 14.55
C GLY A 837 13.36 69.51 14.89
N GLY A 838 12.95 69.56 16.16
CA GLY A 838 12.00 70.51 16.70
C GLY A 838 12.59 71.91 16.91
N ILE A 839 11.78 72.94 16.60
CA ILE A 839 12.19 74.34 16.68
C ILE A 839 12.45 74.82 18.13
N ALA A 840 13.59 75.49 18.37
CA ALA A 840 13.94 76.10 19.66
C ALA A 840 12.89 77.12 20.12
N GLY A 841 12.50 77.12 21.40
CA GLY A 841 11.62 78.14 21.99
C GLY A 841 12.22 79.55 21.93
N LEU A 842 11.39 80.56 22.13
CA LEU A 842 11.81 81.96 22.30
C LEU A 842 11.98 82.32 23.79
N ASP A 843 13.01 83.08 24.12
CA ASP A 843 13.32 83.52 25.48
C ASP A 843 12.31 84.51 26.04
N ALA A 844 12.21 84.55 27.37
CA ALA A 844 11.48 85.53 28.17
C ALA A 844 12.43 86.44 28.96
N ILE A 845 11.93 87.51 29.58
CA ILE A 845 12.76 88.46 30.34
C ILE A 845 12.10 88.93 31.65
N ILE A 846 12.90 89.02 32.70
CA ILE A 846 12.60 89.74 33.96
C ILE A 846 13.53 90.96 34.02
N ASN A 847 13.00 92.15 33.75
CA ASN A 847 13.78 93.38 33.81
C ASN A 847 12.99 94.48 34.51
N ARG A 848 13.63 95.12 35.49
CA ARG A 848 13.05 96.19 36.30
C ARG A 848 12.44 97.32 35.47
N SER A 849 13.07 97.66 34.35
CA SER A 849 12.61 98.72 33.45
C SER A 849 11.34 98.36 32.68
N CYS A 850 10.99 97.07 32.62
CA CYS A 850 9.85 96.55 31.85
C CYS A 850 8.61 96.30 32.72
N SER A 851 8.74 96.42 34.05
CA SER A 851 7.61 96.28 34.97
C SER A 851 6.96 97.64 35.22
N TYR A 852 5.64 97.73 35.02
CA TYR A 852 4.81 98.89 35.36
C TYR A 852 4.90 99.29 36.86
N SER A 853 5.42 98.38 37.71
CA SER A 853 5.63 98.58 39.15
C SER A 853 7.06 99.01 39.53
N GLY A 854 8.02 98.98 38.59
CA GLY A 854 9.44 99.22 38.87
C GLY A 854 10.11 98.17 39.76
N ALA A 855 9.52 96.97 39.88
CA ALA A 855 10.00 95.84 40.66
C ALA A 855 10.23 94.58 39.80
N CYS A 856 11.17 93.73 40.22
CA CYS A 856 11.54 92.49 39.53
C CYS A 856 10.59 91.32 39.87
N GLY A 857 9.28 91.57 39.73
CA GLY A 857 8.20 90.64 40.13
C GLY A 857 7.23 90.31 39.01
N THR A 858 7.60 90.57 37.75
CA THR A 858 6.77 90.31 36.56
C THR A 858 7.67 89.84 35.42
N CYS A 859 7.38 88.67 34.87
CA CYS A 859 8.05 88.13 33.70
C CYS A 859 7.31 88.54 32.42
N TRP A 860 8.05 88.99 31.41
CA TRP A 860 7.53 89.30 30.08
C TRP A 860 7.83 88.15 29.14
N VAL A 861 6.80 87.60 28.49
CA VAL A 861 6.89 86.45 27.59
C VAL A 861 6.67 86.88 26.13
N PRO A 862 7.38 86.27 25.17
CA PRO A 862 7.22 86.58 23.74
C PRO A 862 5.84 86.16 23.22
N SER A 863 5.39 86.80 22.14
CA SER A 863 4.10 86.52 21.50
C SER A 863 4.07 85.22 20.68
N ALA A 864 5.24 84.65 20.38
CA ALA A 864 5.38 83.32 19.78
C ALA A 864 5.91 82.33 20.84
N SER A 865 5.71 81.02 20.63
CA SER A 865 5.93 80.03 21.69
C SER A 865 7.37 80.01 22.21
N LYS A 866 7.46 80.06 23.55
CA LYS A 866 8.66 79.81 24.36
C LYS A 866 8.90 78.32 24.66
N GLN A 867 7.89 77.47 24.46
CA GLN A 867 8.01 76.02 24.58
C GLN A 867 8.82 75.48 23.38
N GLY A 868 9.63 74.45 23.62
CA GLY A 868 10.34 73.77 22.54
C GLY A 868 9.37 73.02 21.63
N GLY A 869 9.55 73.12 20.31
CA GLY A 869 8.76 72.35 19.36
C GLY A 869 9.10 70.86 19.44
N PRO A 870 8.13 69.94 19.28
CA PRO A 870 8.44 68.52 19.18
C PRO A 870 9.23 68.22 17.90
N GLY A 871 10.03 67.15 17.92
CA GLY A 871 10.61 66.60 16.69
C GLY A 871 9.55 65.99 15.77
N VAL A 872 9.88 65.79 14.49
CA VAL A 872 9.05 65.03 13.55
C VAL A 872 9.41 63.54 13.61
N PRO A 873 8.45 62.60 13.53
CA PRO A 873 8.72 61.16 13.48
C PRO A 873 9.60 60.74 12.30
N GLY A 874 10.35 59.65 12.48
CA GLY A 874 11.06 59.00 11.37
C GLY A 874 10.11 58.24 10.46
N ASN A 875 10.41 58.20 9.16
CA ASN A 875 9.66 57.40 8.19
C ASN A 875 9.84 55.88 8.45
N ASP A 876 8.77 55.11 8.27
CA ASP A 876 8.83 53.65 8.31
C ASP A 876 9.57 53.08 7.09
N GLY A 877 10.13 51.88 7.26
CA GLY A 877 10.76 51.12 6.19
C GLY A 877 9.74 50.40 5.31
N ASN A 878 9.99 50.37 4.00
CA ASN A 878 9.15 49.63 3.06
C ASN A 878 9.31 48.12 3.27
N ALA A 879 8.20 47.39 3.20
CA ALA A 879 8.22 45.94 3.18
C ALA A 879 8.96 45.38 1.96
N GLY A 880 9.66 44.26 2.14
CA GLY A 880 10.27 43.51 1.03
C GLY A 880 9.19 42.91 0.13
N ALA A 881 9.48 42.82 -1.17
CA ALA A 881 8.64 42.11 -2.13
C ALA A 881 8.56 40.61 -1.79
N GLY A 882 7.37 40.02 -2.00
CA GLY A 882 7.18 38.58 -1.89
C GLY A 882 7.94 37.81 -2.95
N GLY A 883 8.29 36.56 -2.63
CA GLY A 883 8.89 35.63 -3.57
C GLY A 883 7.97 35.34 -4.75
N LEU A 884 8.55 35.23 -5.94
CA LEU A 884 7.85 34.80 -7.15
C LEU A 884 7.82 33.28 -7.24
N ARG A 885 6.70 32.70 -7.66
CA ARG A 885 6.61 31.25 -7.93
C ARG A 885 7.55 30.85 -9.07
N CYS A 886 7.76 29.55 -9.24
CA CYS A 886 8.57 29.04 -10.35
C CYS A 886 8.06 29.55 -11.73
N ALA A 887 8.99 29.81 -12.66
CA ALA A 887 8.64 30.38 -13.95
C ALA A 887 7.90 29.40 -14.88
N ASP A 888 8.20 28.11 -14.77
CA ASP A 888 7.60 27.04 -15.58
C ASP A 888 7.41 25.76 -14.72
N PRO A 889 6.17 25.34 -14.42
CA PRO A 889 5.91 24.13 -13.62
C PRO A 889 6.23 22.83 -14.36
N SER A 890 6.40 22.85 -15.69
CA SER A 890 6.82 21.65 -16.45
C SER A 890 8.31 21.33 -16.27
N GLY A 891 9.09 22.21 -15.63
CA GLY A 891 10.50 22.05 -15.35
C GLY A 891 11.38 22.08 -16.61
N THR A 892 12.62 21.58 -16.51
CA THR A 892 13.54 21.50 -17.66
C THR A 892 14.33 20.20 -17.62
N VAL A 893 14.83 19.74 -18.77
CA VAL A 893 15.75 18.60 -18.83
C VAL A 893 17.18 19.11 -18.92
N SER A 894 18.04 18.67 -18.00
CA SER A 894 19.44 19.08 -17.92
C SER A 894 20.30 17.93 -17.40
N GLY A 895 21.47 17.72 -18.00
CA GLY A 895 22.33 16.55 -17.68
C GLY A 895 21.72 15.19 -18.04
N GLY A 896 20.63 15.16 -18.80
CA GLY A 896 19.86 13.94 -19.10
C GLY A 896 18.75 13.63 -18.09
N LEU A 897 18.50 14.47 -17.08
CA LEU A 897 17.42 14.27 -16.11
C LEU A 897 16.49 15.48 -16.07
N TRP A 898 15.25 15.25 -15.67
CA TRP A 898 14.34 16.34 -15.33
C TRP A 898 14.83 17.08 -14.08
N GLN A 899 14.74 18.40 -14.10
CA GLN A 899 15.07 19.30 -13.00
C GLN A 899 13.89 20.27 -12.78
N PRO A 900 13.46 20.47 -11.52
CA PRO A 900 12.39 21.40 -11.23
C PRO A 900 12.82 22.85 -11.42
N SER A 901 11.87 23.69 -11.86
CA SER A 901 12.07 25.13 -11.86
C SER A 901 12.12 25.67 -10.41
N PRO A 902 13.12 26.49 -10.06
CA PRO A 902 13.23 27.06 -8.72
C PRO A 902 12.22 28.18 -8.47
N SER A 903 11.73 28.27 -7.23
CA SER A 903 10.92 29.39 -6.73
C SER A 903 11.80 30.47 -6.08
N GLY A 904 11.30 31.72 -6.02
CA GLY A 904 12.04 32.89 -5.55
C GLY A 904 11.90 33.16 -4.05
N ASN A 905 13.00 33.51 -3.39
CA ASN A 905 13.00 33.99 -2.01
C ASN A 905 12.29 35.35 -1.89
N GLY A 906 11.74 35.64 -0.71
CA GLY A 906 11.26 36.98 -0.37
C GLY A 906 12.42 37.97 -0.23
N ALA A 907 12.20 39.23 -0.61
CA ALA A 907 13.17 40.29 -0.43
C ALA A 907 13.20 40.80 1.03
N ALA A 908 14.31 41.40 1.44
CA ALA A 908 14.40 42.07 2.74
C ALA A 908 13.61 43.40 2.75
N GLY A 909 13.02 43.76 3.88
CA GLY A 909 12.44 45.08 4.12
C GLY A 909 13.52 46.14 4.38
N SER A 910 13.25 47.40 4.03
CA SER A 910 14.18 48.50 4.30
C SER A 910 14.15 48.89 5.78
N HIS A 911 15.22 49.51 6.29
CA HIS A 911 15.25 50.01 7.67
C HIS A 911 14.43 51.30 7.81
N GLY A 912 13.83 51.51 8.97
CA GLY A 912 13.16 52.76 9.32
C GLY A 912 14.16 53.90 9.54
N ALA A 913 13.66 55.13 9.58
CA ALA A 913 14.47 56.32 9.81
C ALA A 913 14.40 56.80 11.28
N GLY A 914 15.40 57.56 11.71
CA GLY A 914 15.42 58.15 13.05
C GLY A 914 14.36 59.25 13.21
N GLY A 915 13.80 59.40 14.41
CA GLY A 915 12.98 60.56 14.77
C GLY A 915 13.84 61.79 15.03
N GLY A 916 13.31 62.98 14.76
CA GLY A 916 13.96 64.24 15.13
C GLY A 916 14.01 64.45 16.64
N GLY A 917 15.06 65.10 17.14
CA GLY A 917 15.09 65.58 18.53
C GLY A 917 14.13 66.75 18.72
N GLY A 918 13.59 66.94 19.92
CA GLY A 918 12.79 68.12 20.24
C GLY A 918 13.65 69.38 20.43
N GLY A 919 13.06 70.56 20.25
CA GLY A 919 13.73 71.83 20.57
C GLY A 919 13.82 72.07 22.08
N ALA A 920 14.79 72.84 22.53
CA ALA A 920 14.79 73.38 23.89
C ALA A 920 13.69 74.44 24.05
N ALA A 921 13.25 74.69 25.28
CA ALA A 921 12.48 75.88 25.61
C ALA A 921 13.38 77.09 25.79
N GLY A 922 12.83 78.28 25.53
CA GLY A 922 13.48 79.54 25.90
C GLY A 922 13.62 79.67 27.41
N GLY A 923 14.75 80.23 27.84
CA GLY A 923 15.01 80.58 29.23
C GLY A 923 14.39 81.92 29.63
N VAL A 924 14.80 82.43 30.78
CA VAL A 924 14.38 83.73 31.29
C VAL A 924 15.61 84.57 31.61
N GLU A 925 15.90 85.58 30.80
CA GLU A 925 16.99 86.51 31.06
C GLU A 925 16.60 87.48 32.18
N THR A 926 17.43 87.66 33.21
CA THR A 926 17.21 88.70 34.24
C THR A 926 18.16 89.88 34.08
N LEU A 927 17.62 91.11 33.99
CA LEU A 927 18.41 92.35 33.89
C LEU A 927 17.97 93.42 34.92
N ASN A 928 18.93 94.24 35.38
CA ASN A 928 18.70 95.38 36.29
C ASN A 928 18.08 95.04 37.67
N CYS A 929 18.23 93.81 38.14
CA CYS A 929 17.59 93.27 39.35
C CYS A 929 18.55 92.92 40.50
N SER A 930 19.60 93.73 40.73
CA SER A 930 20.61 93.48 41.78
C SER A 930 20.49 94.45 42.97
N GLY A 931 20.58 93.92 44.19
CA GLY A 931 20.94 94.71 45.39
C GLY A 931 19.81 95.12 46.35
N MET A 932 18.63 94.46 46.35
CA MET A 932 17.55 94.77 47.30
C MET A 932 17.12 93.59 48.19
N LEU A 933 16.56 93.90 49.36
CA LEU A 933 16.10 92.95 50.40
C LEU A 933 14.92 92.03 49.98
N TYR A 934 14.46 92.13 48.74
CA TYR A 934 13.42 91.28 48.12
C TYR A 934 13.83 90.87 46.69
N ASN A 935 15.12 90.57 46.48
CA ASN A 935 15.60 89.98 45.23
C ASN A 935 14.96 88.59 45.01
N ARG A 936 14.16 88.44 43.94
CA ARG A 936 13.54 87.17 43.49
C ARG A 936 13.55 87.05 41.96
N GLY A 937 14.57 87.61 41.32
CA GLY A 937 14.79 87.52 39.89
C GLY A 937 16.20 86.99 39.67
N HIS A 938 16.28 85.76 39.16
CA HIS A 938 17.49 85.11 38.69
C HIS A 938 17.28 84.69 37.24
N THR A 939 18.35 84.28 36.57
CA THR A 939 18.27 83.83 35.18
C THR A 939 17.95 82.35 35.15
N ASP A 940 16.88 81.97 34.45
CA ASP A 940 16.41 80.59 34.37
C ASP A 940 16.83 79.94 33.05
N ILE A 941 17.28 78.69 33.11
CA ILE A 941 17.51 77.84 31.94
C ILE A 941 16.20 77.11 31.62
N GLY A 942 15.75 77.16 30.36
CA GLY A 942 14.57 76.42 29.89
C GLY A 942 14.76 74.91 29.89
N GLY A 943 13.67 74.15 29.76
CA GLY A 943 13.77 72.69 29.62
C GLY A 943 14.48 72.31 28.32
N SER A 944 15.51 71.46 28.38
CA SER A 944 16.19 71.02 27.16
C SER A 944 15.35 70.00 26.37
N GLY A 945 15.56 69.94 25.06
CA GLY A 945 14.78 69.07 24.17
C GLY A 945 15.05 67.58 24.42
N GLY A 946 14.04 66.74 24.24
CA GLY A 946 14.20 65.29 24.28
C GLY A 946 14.88 64.74 23.02
N GLY A 947 15.68 63.68 23.16
CA GLY A 947 16.31 63.00 22.02
C GLY A 947 15.29 62.20 21.21
N GLY A 948 15.42 62.19 19.88
CA GLY A 948 14.61 61.34 19.01
C GLY A 948 14.96 59.86 19.18
N GLY A 949 13.98 58.97 18.98
CA GLY A 949 14.20 57.53 18.92
C GLY A 949 14.84 57.10 17.60
N SER A 950 15.60 56.01 17.61
CA SER A 950 16.17 55.45 16.38
C SER A 950 15.12 54.74 15.53
N GLY A 951 15.34 54.68 14.22
CA GLY A 951 14.61 53.74 13.37
C GLY A 951 14.85 52.29 13.80
N GLY A 952 13.88 51.42 13.51
CA GLY A 952 14.02 49.98 13.65
C GLY A 952 14.61 49.34 12.38
N CYS A 953 15.26 48.18 12.53
CA CYS A 953 15.83 47.50 11.38
C CYS A 953 14.75 46.77 10.57
N GLY A 954 14.78 46.94 9.25
CA GLY A 954 14.06 46.06 8.33
C GLY A 954 14.50 44.60 8.46
N ALA A 955 13.57 43.68 8.19
CA ALA A 955 13.74 42.25 8.37
C ALA A 955 14.10 41.51 7.07
N MET A 956 14.67 40.31 7.20
CA MET A 956 14.99 39.45 6.06
C MET A 956 13.73 38.77 5.53
N GLY A 957 13.67 38.59 4.20
CA GLY A 957 12.61 37.79 3.58
C GLY A 957 12.75 36.30 3.88
N GLY A 958 11.67 35.56 3.75
CA GLY A 958 11.65 34.10 3.88
C GLY A 958 12.27 33.41 2.68
N VAL A 959 12.87 32.25 2.91
CA VAL A 959 13.41 31.39 1.84
C VAL A 959 12.26 30.69 1.13
N ALA A 960 12.35 30.49 -0.18
CA ALA A 960 11.35 29.76 -0.95
C ALA A 960 11.27 28.28 -0.52
N GLY A 961 10.10 27.67 -0.68
CA GLY A 961 9.99 26.22 -0.66
C GLY A 961 10.67 25.61 -1.89
N ALA A 962 11.28 24.45 -1.73
CA ALA A 962 11.80 23.69 -2.87
C ALA A 962 10.62 23.09 -3.66
N SER A 963 10.79 22.99 -4.97
CA SER A 963 9.82 22.33 -5.85
C SER A 963 9.91 20.80 -5.73
N GLY A 964 8.81 20.10 -6.00
CA GLY A 964 8.74 18.64 -5.97
C GLY A 964 9.36 17.97 -7.21
N GLY A 965 9.71 16.69 -7.07
CA GLY A 965 10.34 15.87 -8.10
C GLY A 965 9.34 15.28 -9.09
N GLY A 966 9.77 15.02 -10.33
CA GLY A 966 8.90 14.43 -11.35
C GLY A 966 8.73 12.92 -11.20
N SER A 967 7.52 12.42 -11.48
CA SER A 967 7.22 10.99 -11.64
C SER A 967 7.16 10.64 -13.13
N PHE A 968 7.88 9.60 -13.53
CA PHE A 968 7.94 9.16 -14.92
C PHE A 968 7.88 7.63 -14.98
N ALA A 969 6.84 7.05 -15.59
CA ALA A 969 6.85 5.60 -15.80
C ALA A 969 7.91 5.22 -16.85
N VAL A 970 7.96 5.92 -17.98
CA VAL A 970 9.02 5.83 -19.00
C VAL A 970 9.58 7.23 -19.31
N PHE A 971 10.90 7.39 -19.19
CA PHE A 971 11.62 8.64 -19.43
C PHE A 971 12.68 8.44 -20.52
N VAL A 972 12.46 9.03 -21.70
CA VAL A 972 13.35 8.93 -22.87
C VAL A 972 14.01 10.28 -23.13
N VAL A 973 15.34 10.31 -23.21
CA VAL A 973 16.10 11.55 -23.40
C VAL A 973 17.20 11.41 -24.45
N PHE A 974 17.32 12.42 -25.30
CA PHE A 974 18.36 12.54 -26.31
C PHE A 974 19.15 13.83 -26.10
N GLN A 975 20.48 13.74 -26.05
CA GLN A 975 21.38 14.89 -25.95
C GLN A 975 21.53 15.65 -27.28
N ALA A 976 21.26 14.97 -28.40
CA ALA A 976 21.20 15.54 -29.74
C ALA A 976 20.05 14.87 -30.52
N PRO A 977 19.43 15.54 -31.52
CA PRO A 977 18.35 14.95 -32.29
C PRO A 977 18.74 13.61 -32.93
N PRO A 978 18.04 12.50 -32.58
CA PRO A 978 18.42 11.17 -33.04
C PRO A 978 18.00 10.92 -34.49
N ALA A 979 18.67 9.98 -35.16
CA ALA A 979 18.27 9.50 -36.49
C ALA A 979 17.11 8.49 -36.44
N SER A 980 16.99 7.75 -35.34
CA SER A 980 15.91 6.82 -35.02
C SER A 980 15.77 6.70 -33.51
N VAL A 981 14.57 6.39 -33.04
CA VAL A 981 14.21 6.25 -31.61
C VAL A 981 14.05 4.77 -31.25
N PRO A 982 14.13 4.37 -29.96
CA PRO A 982 13.92 2.97 -29.56
C PRO A 982 12.49 2.50 -29.87
N VAL A 983 12.30 1.20 -29.99
CA VAL A 983 10.98 0.59 -30.19
C VAL A 983 10.31 0.42 -28.83
N ILE A 984 9.27 1.20 -28.56
CA ILE A 984 8.48 1.10 -27.32
C ILE A 984 7.06 0.74 -27.74
N ARG A 985 6.60 -0.45 -27.36
CA ARG A 985 5.31 -1.00 -27.80
C ARG A 985 4.66 -1.90 -26.76
N ASP A 986 3.35 -2.13 -26.88
CA ASP A 986 2.62 -3.18 -26.15
C ASP A 986 2.84 -3.11 -24.63
N LEU A 987 2.78 -1.89 -24.07
CA LEU A 987 3.02 -1.62 -22.64
C LEU A 987 1.73 -1.22 -21.92
N VAL A 988 1.57 -1.68 -20.69
CA VAL A 988 0.55 -1.16 -19.76
C VAL A 988 1.23 -0.20 -18.79
N ILE A 989 0.90 1.09 -18.86
CA ILE A 989 1.60 2.16 -18.15
C ILE A 989 0.70 2.76 -17.06
N LEU A 990 1.17 2.73 -15.82
CA LEU A 990 0.54 3.36 -14.66
C LEU A 990 1.45 4.51 -14.20
N PRO A 991 1.15 5.79 -14.50
CA PRO A 991 1.96 6.92 -14.04
C PRO A 991 1.73 7.18 -12.54
N GLY A 992 2.80 7.51 -11.80
CA GLY A 992 2.73 7.78 -10.36
C GLY A 992 2.27 9.21 -10.03
N GLN A 993 2.52 9.66 -8.80
CA GLN A 993 2.27 11.04 -8.38
C GLN A 993 3.55 11.89 -8.43
N GLY A 994 3.49 13.08 -9.02
CA GLY A 994 4.56 14.07 -8.93
C GLY A 994 4.67 14.64 -7.51
N GLY A 995 5.89 14.89 -7.04
CA GLY A 995 6.13 15.35 -5.68
C GLY A 995 5.49 16.71 -5.40
N HIS A 996 4.94 16.91 -4.20
CA HIS A 996 4.35 18.18 -3.80
C HIS A 996 5.43 19.26 -3.63
N GLY A 997 5.10 20.50 -3.97
CA GLY A 997 5.97 21.64 -3.69
C GLY A 997 6.01 21.99 -2.21
N GLY A 998 7.18 22.35 -1.69
CA GLY A 998 7.33 22.79 -0.31
C GLY A 998 6.70 24.17 -0.08
N ASN A 999 6.12 24.40 1.09
CA ASN A 999 5.58 25.72 1.44
C ASN A 999 6.69 26.76 1.57
N GLY A 1000 6.41 28.01 1.19
CA GLY A 1000 7.33 29.13 1.31
C GLY A 1000 7.57 29.54 2.76
N GLY A 1001 8.80 29.96 3.07
CA GLY A 1001 9.17 30.44 4.40
C GLY A 1001 8.50 31.78 4.72
N PRO A 1002 7.94 31.97 5.93
CA PRO A 1002 7.41 33.26 6.37
C PRO A 1002 8.46 34.38 6.33
N GLY A 1003 8.04 35.60 5.99
CA GLY A 1003 8.88 36.80 6.02
C GLY A 1003 9.11 37.31 7.45
N GLY A 1004 10.31 37.80 7.74
CA GLY A 1004 10.66 38.30 9.08
C GLY A 1004 9.90 39.56 9.48
N VAL A 1005 9.68 39.74 10.79
CA VAL A 1005 8.97 40.92 11.32
C VAL A 1005 9.93 42.10 11.45
N GLY A 1006 9.60 43.24 10.85
CA GLY A 1006 10.38 44.47 10.98
C GLY A 1006 10.48 44.96 12.42
N GLY A 1007 11.65 45.48 12.81
CA GLY A 1007 11.88 45.97 14.16
C GLY A 1007 11.08 47.24 14.44
N LYS A 1008 10.44 47.33 15.62
CA LYS A 1008 9.77 48.57 16.04
C LYS A 1008 10.76 49.72 16.14
N GLY A 1009 10.33 50.94 15.80
CA GLY A 1009 11.12 52.14 16.05
C GLY A 1009 11.26 52.44 17.55
N GLY A 1010 12.35 53.10 17.92
CA GLY A 1010 12.58 53.56 19.29
C GLY A 1010 11.66 54.73 19.65
N ALA A 1011 11.26 54.82 20.92
CA ALA A 1011 10.47 55.93 21.42
C ALA A 1011 11.32 57.22 21.55
N GLY A 1012 10.71 58.36 21.27
CA GLY A 1012 11.30 59.66 21.57
C GLY A 1012 11.38 59.92 23.08
N GLY A 1013 12.44 60.60 23.51
CA GLY A 1013 12.58 61.08 24.88
C GLY A 1013 11.65 62.27 25.15
N LEU A 1014 11.07 62.34 26.34
CA LEU A 1014 10.33 63.52 26.78
C LEU A 1014 11.26 64.73 26.84
N GLY A 1015 10.73 65.93 26.60
CA GLY A 1015 11.45 67.17 26.88
C GLY A 1015 11.63 67.37 28.39
N GLY A 1016 12.59 68.19 28.79
CA GLY A 1016 12.74 68.62 30.18
C GLY A 1016 11.56 69.47 30.62
N LYS A 1017 11.07 69.29 31.84
CA LYS A 1017 9.88 69.99 32.37
C LYS A 1017 10.12 71.48 32.57
N ASP A 1018 9.03 72.22 32.67
CA ASP A 1018 8.97 73.68 32.86
C ASP A 1018 9.42 74.21 34.23
N GLY A 1019 9.90 73.33 35.13
CA GLY A 1019 10.39 73.70 36.47
C GLY A 1019 9.32 74.27 37.42
N ALA A 1020 8.03 74.10 37.12
CA ALA A 1020 6.94 74.60 37.96
C ALA A 1020 7.06 74.13 39.42
N GLY A 1021 7.22 75.08 40.34
CA GLY A 1021 7.32 74.85 41.79
C GLY A 1021 8.68 75.08 42.43
N GLN A 1022 9.71 75.50 41.68
CA GLN A 1022 11.03 75.84 42.24
C GLN A 1022 11.06 77.22 42.94
N ASP A 1023 10.46 78.27 42.35
CA ASP A 1023 10.13 79.56 43.00
C ASP A 1023 8.86 80.18 42.38
N ILE A 1024 8.25 81.16 43.04
CA ILE A 1024 7.01 81.84 42.63
C ILE A 1024 7.19 82.78 41.41
N MET A 1025 8.41 82.89 40.88
CA MET A 1025 8.77 83.77 39.77
C MET A 1025 9.15 83.02 38.48
N PHE A 1026 9.08 81.68 38.49
CA PHE A 1026 9.48 80.84 37.38
C PHE A 1026 8.55 81.00 36.16
N CYS A 1027 9.11 81.31 35.00
CA CYS A 1027 8.34 81.56 33.77
C CYS A 1027 8.98 80.99 32.49
N THR A 1028 9.80 79.94 32.61
CA THR A 1028 10.29 79.15 31.46
C THR A 1028 9.15 78.33 30.82
N SER A 1029 9.49 77.34 29.99
CA SER A 1029 8.61 76.25 29.57
C SER A 1029 9.35 74.93 29.49
N GLU A 1030 8.61 73.85 29.25
CA GLU A 1030 9.15 72.55 28.94
C GLU A 1030 9.77 72.50 27.53
N GLY A 1031 10.83 71.72 27.39
CA GLY A 1031 11.42 71.38 26.10
C GLY A 1031 10.46 70.53 25.27
N GLY A 1032 10.65 70.56 23.95
CA GLY A 1032 9.92 69.67 23.05
C GLY A 1032 10.33 68.22 23.27
N ALA A 1033 9.36 67.30 23.15
CA ALA A 1033 9.67 65.87 23.08
C ALA A 1033 10.43 65.54 21.79
N GLY A 1034 11.39 64.63 21.87
CA GLY A 1034 11.90 63.95 20.70
C GLY A 1034 10.82 63.07 20.09
N ALA A 1035 10.91 62.83 18.78
CA ALA A 1035 9.94 61.98 18.09
C ALA A 1035 10.35 60.51 18.10
N ASN A 1036 9.38 59.63 17.85
CA ASN A 1036 9.66 58.21 17.63
C ASN A 1036 10.40 58.01 16.30
N GLY A 1037 11.30 57.03 16.26
CA GLY A 1037 11.82 56.52 14.99
C GLY A 1037 10.78 55.67 14.26
N GLY A 1038 10.93 55.53 12.94
CA GLY A 1038 10.08 54.66 12.14
C GLY A 1038 10.39 53.18 12.38
N ALA A 1039 9.39 52.32 12.21
CA ALA A 1039 9.56 50.88 12.18
C ALA A 1039 10.39 50.44 10.96
N GLY A 1040 11.10 49.33 11.09
CA GLY A 1040 11.68 48.64 9.95
C GLY A 1040 10.61 47.93 9.13
N GLY A 1041 10.81 47.82 7.82
CA GLY A 1041 9.93 47.07 6.94
C GLY A 1041 10.00 45.56 7.19
N HIS A 1042 8.86 44.88 7.07
CA HIS A 1042 8.78 43.42 7.11
C HIS A 1042 9.51 42.81 5.91
N GLY A 1043 10.10 41.63 6.09
CA GLY A 1043 10.63 40.85 4.97
C GLY A 1043 9.49 40.24 4.15
N GLY A 1044 9.64 40.12 2.84
CA GLY A 1044 8.67 39.40 2.01
C GLY A 1044 8.65 37.90 2.34
N GLY A 1045 7.51 37.24 2.15
CA GLY A 1045 7.45 35.79 2.26
C GLY A 1045 8.17 35.11 1.10
N GLY A 1046 8.78 33.94 1.32
CA GLY A 1046 9.31 33.11 0.23
C GLY A 1046 8.18 32.51 -0.60
N ALA A 1047 8.38 32.29 -1.90
CA ALA A 1047 7.37 31.60 -2.71
C ALA A 1047 7.25 30.12 -2.33
N GLY A 1048 6.08 29.54 -2.59
CA GLY A 1048 5.90 28.09 -2.57
C GLY A 1048 6.68 27.43 -3.71
N GLY A 1049 7.22 26.25 -3.45
CA GLY A 1049 7.77 25.37 -4.49
C GLY A 1049 6.67 24.91 -5.43
N CYS A 1050 6.98 24.69 -6.70
CA CYS A 1050 6.02 24.10 -7.63
C CYS A 1050 5.94 22.59 -7.44
N GLY A 1051 4.78 22.01 -7.74
CA GLY A 1051 4.63 20.56 -7.77
C GLY A 1051 5.40 19.94 -8.94
N GLY A 1052 5.94 18.75 -8.73
CA GLY A 1052 6.56 17.96 -9.78
C GLY A 1052 5.52 17.38 -10.74
N PRO A 1053 5.87 17.16 -12.02
CA PRO A 1053 4.96 16.57 -13.00
C PRO A 1053 4.80 15.06 -12.80
N SER A 1054 3.79 14.49 -13.44
CA SER A 1054 3.65 13.06 -13.69
C SER A 1054 3.45 12.80 -15.17
N TYR A 1055 4.22 11.86 -15.74
CA TYR A 1055 4.03 11.40 -17.12
C TYR A 1055 4.13 9.88 -17.25
N GLY A 1056 3.28 9.30 -18.09
CA GLY A 1056 3.42 7.91 -18.53
C GLY A 1056 4.64 7.70 -19.42
N LEU A 1057 4.72 8.44 -20.53
CA LEU A 1057 5.84 8.44 -21.47
C LEU A 1057 6.32 9.87 -21.72
N PHE A 1058 7.44 10.24 -21.11
CA PHE A 1058 8.09 11.53 -21.34
C PHE A 1058 9.25 11.39 -22.32
N VAL A 1059 9.28 12.23 -23.36
CA VAL A 1059 10.36 12.24 -24.36
C VAL A 1059 10.97 13.63 -24.51
N HIS A 1060 12.31 13.72 -24.48
CA HIS A 1060 13.07 14.95 -24.69
C HIS A 1060 14.13 14.81 -25.77
N GLY A 1061 14.28 15.81 -26.63
CA GLY A 1061 15.34 15.90 -27.65
C GLY A 1061 15.04 15.23 -29.00
N ALA A 1062 13.97 14.43 -29.10
CA ALA A 1062 13.49 13.87 -30.37
C ALA A 1062 12.49 14.79 -31.08
N GLY A 1063 12.50 14.78 -32.42
CA GLY A 1063 11.51 15.50 -33.22
C GLY A 1063 10.18 14.75 -33.29
N ALA A 1064 9.05 15.47 -33.21
CA ALA A 1064 7.70 14.91 -33.11
C ALA A 1064 7.37 13.82 -34.16
N GLY A 1065 7.87 13.95 -35.39
CA GLY A 1065 7.66 12.96 -36.45
C GLY A 1065 8.35 11.60 -36.23
N LEU A 1066 9.39 11.52 -35.39
CA LEU A 1066 10.03 10.25 -35.03
C LEU A 1066 9.27 9.51 -33.93
N ILE A 1067 8.62 10.25 -33.02
CA ILE A 1067 7.98 9.72 -31.81
C ILE A 1067 6.45 9.58 -31.96
N SER A 1068 5.86 10.13 -33.03
CA SER A 1068 4.43 9.99 -33.31
C SER A 1068 3.97 8.53 -33.40
N GLY A 1069 4.85 7.61 -33.81
CA GLY A 1069 4.56 6.17 -33.89
C GLY A 1069 4.25 5.52 -32.53
N TYR A 1070 4.74 6.09 -31.42
CA TYR A 1070 4.43 5.57 -30.07
C TYR A 1070 2.94 5.67 -29.71
N LYS A 1071 2.20 6.59 -30.33
CA LYS A 1071 0.75 6.73 -30.10
C LYS A 1071 -0.07 5.58 -30.71
N THR A 1072 0.54 4.75 -31.54
CA THR A 1072 -0.09 3.63 -32.26
C THR A 1072 0.58 2.29 -31.97
N SER A 1073 1.56 2.24 -31.06
CA SER A 1073 2.34 1.03 -30.76
C SER A 1073 1.77 0.20 -29.59
N GLY A 1074 0.46 0.18 -29.37
CA GLY A 1074 -0.14 -0.66 -28.31
C GLY A 1074 0.11 -0.19 -26.87
N LEU A 1075 0.47 1.08 -26.66
CA LEU A 1075 0.61 1.66 -25.31
C LEU A 1075 -0.76 1.90 -24.67
N THR A 1076 -1.01 1.27 -23.52
CA THR A 1076 -2.25 1.41 -22.74
C THR A 1076 -1.95 2.16 -21.45
N PHE A 1077 -2.48 3.37 -21.30
CA PHE A 1077 -2.29 4.18 -20.09
C PHE A 1077 -3.47 3.99 -19.12
N GLN A 1078 -3.17 3.62 -17.87
CA GLN A 1078 -4.15 3.55 -16.79
C GLN A 1078 -4.25 4.93 -16.10
N GLY A 1079 -4.71 5.91 -16.87
CA GLY A 1079 -4.81 7.32 -16.46
C GLY A 1079 -3.50 8.11 -16.62
N THR A 1080 -3.55 9.39 -16.27
CA THR A 1080 -2.46 10.38 -16.44
C THR A 1080 -1.48 10.44 -15.27
N GLY A 1081 -1.69 9.65 -14.21
CA GLY A 1081 -1.16 9.94 -12.88
C GLY A 1081 -1.71 11.25 -12.31
N SER A 1082 -1.06 11.78 -11.28
CA SER A 1082 -1.37 13.11 -10.72
C SER A 1082 -0.12 13.98 -10.59
N GLY A 1083 -0.22 15.25 -10.98
CA GLY A 1083 0.84 16.22 -10.74
C GLY A 1083 0.84 16.62 -9.27
N GLY A 1084 2.01 16.92 -8.72
CA GLY A 1084 2.09 17.38 -7.34
C GLY A 1084 1.35 18.70 -7.14
N ILE A 1085 0.74 18.91 -5.98
CA ILE A 1085 0.23 20.23 -5.63
C ILE A 1085 1.39 21.22 -5.45
N GLY A 1086 1.16 22.49 -5.79
CA GLY A 1086 2.10 23.55 -5.45
C GLY A 1086 2.09 23.85 -3.95
N GLY A 1087 3.23 24.21 -3.39
CA GLY A 1087 3.33 24.67 -2.02
C GLY A 1087 2.70 26.05 -1.84
N ILE A 1088 2.19 26.34 -0.65
CA ILE A 1088 1.60 27.63 -0.31
C ILE A 1088 2.71 28.68 -0.15
N GLY A 1089 2.47 29.91 -0.62
CA GLY A 1089 3.36 31.04 -0.44
C GLY A 1089 3.56 31.42 1.03
N GLY A 1090 4.80 31.77 1.40
CA GLY A 1090 5.12 32.17 2.76
C GLY A 1090 4.38 33.44 3.18
N ILE A 1091 3.78 33.42 4.38
CA ILE A 1091 3.09 34.58 4.92
C ILE A 1091 4.05 35.73 5.25
N SER A 1092 3.56 36.97 5.21
CA SER A 1092 4.29 38.14 5.69
C SER A 1092 3.30 39.24 6.09
N PHE A 1093 3.65 40.02 7.11
CA PHE A 1093 2.97 41.28 7.43
C PHE A 1093 3.24 42.40 6.39
N GLY A 1094 4.15 42.15 5.45
CA GLY A 1094 4.39 42.95 4.26
C GLY A 1094 3.75 42.31 3.03
N ASN A 1095 4.58 41.79 2.12
CA ASN A 1095 4.12 41.09 0.92
C ASN A 1095 4.33 39.58 1.08
N ALA A 1096 3.25 38.80 1.02
CA ALA A 1096 3.32 37.33 1.00
C ALA A 1096 4.01 36.81 -0.27
N GLY A 1097 4.63 35.64 -0.18
CA GLY A 1097 5.13 34.92 -1.35
C GLY A 1097 3.98 34.40 -2.23
N GLN A 1098 4.25 34.15 -3.50
CA GLN A 1098 3.29 33.51 -4.39
C GLN A 1098 3.22 32.00 -4.14
N ASP A 1099 2.02 31.42 -4.29
CA ASP A 1099 1.83 29.97 -4.30
C ASP A 1099 2.53 29.32 -5.50
N GLY A 1100 3.08 28.13 -5.27
CA GLY A 1100 3.59 27.27 -6.32
C GLY A 1100 2.48 26.86 -7.29
N ALA A 1101 2.82 26.71 -8.57
CA ALA A 1101 1.93 26.06 -9.51
C ALA A 1101 1.94 24.54 -9.29
N ALA A 1102 0.79 23.88 -9.53
CA ALA A 1102 0.72 22.43 -9.56
C ALA A 1102 1.53 21.87 -10.74
N GLY A 1103 2.06 20.65 -10.57
CA GLY A 1103 2.72 19.92 -11.64
C GLY A 1103 1.73 19.48 -12.73
N GLN A 1104 2.21 19.28 -13.95
CA GLN A 1104 1.39 18.74 -15.03
C GLN A 1104 1.23 17.22 -14.88
N ALA A 1105 0.07 16.69 -15.28
CA ALA A 1105 -0.18 15.25 -15.42
C ALA A 1105 -0.63 14.96 -16.85
N ALA A 1106 0.00 14.01 -17.53
CA ALA A 1106 -0.43 13.56 -18.86
C ALA A 1106 0.11 12.16 -19.19
N GLU A 1107 -0.55 11.46 -20.11
CA GLU A 1107 -0.05 10.19 -20.64
C GLU A 1107 1.32 10.38 -21.33
N TYR A 1108 1.50 11.48 -22.07
CA TYR A 1108 2.72 11.83 -22.79
C TYR A 1108 2.86 13.35 -22.99
N ASN A 1109 4.04 13.82 -23.44
CA ASN A 1109 4.38 15.24 -23.57
C ASN A 1109 4.51 15.78 -25.03
N PHE A 1110 3.98 15.07 -26.04
CA PHE A 1110 4.13 15.38 -27.47
C PHE A 1110 2.86 15.06 -28.30
#